data_AF-A0A0F0GNL4-F1
#
_entry.id   AF-A0A0F0GNL4-F1
#
_cell.length_a   1.000
_cell.length_b   1.000
_cell.length_c   1.000
_cell.angle_alpha   90.00
_cell.angle_beta   90.00
_cell.angle_gamma   90.00
#
_symmetry.space_group_name_H-M   'P 1'
#
loop_
_entity.id
_entity.type
_entity.pdbx_description
1 polymer ?
#
loop_
_entity_poly.entity_id
_entity_poly.type
_entity_poly.pdbx_seq_one_letter_code
_entity_poly.pdbx_strand_id
1 'polypeptide(L)'
;RAFVSRADKVIVHELLPAPGRTIDTTLSVSTALEGAPSSVTYATLATISNGNGHLNLRGTYPSGQGAFGYEGVTRVVATGGTVTANGATIVVAGATKLLLLTKLDRYESPAWDAEPLHAALATIGTDYAALLSRHTAIHTEIYDRSRLDLNVSDADRRLSTSELITRQNNNKSVIDLALLERLYDSGRYLFISSSGVLPPRLTGIWTGTWSGAWADDFTTDANVNLQVAGGNILDTTEAMQGYFTLILGQLAHWRTNARNLYGARGFLAPSRTDGEYGHMLHFDSSWPGLYPLLEYYEVTGDQAFLRDQLGPALMELALFYEDFLTRTDSSGKVVFVPSFSMENAPGNTGVALSVNATGEIMAGKHALQAAIFAATTLGVEQDGVRRWKALLAKMPSYRTNGDGALAEWSWPGLNDQYDHRHVQHLYGAWPLHEINPEETPNLVRTGLRALEVRGDQNISAHGSLHRALAGARLKDGGKVYDNLRKIIGNNMVFRSLMTSHNPNLDIYNADAANAIPGVLGEALLYSRPGVLELLPALPGQLTKGTITGLRARGRIHVHSLSWDLAARTVSASITSDIDQTVTLISRRGMTSVTTTAPVAPSPLGPHARQLTLAAGQRVDVSVSLQSGWFRLVNRNSGKALDVSGASTAEGAKVIQWTSSGSANQQWQLLPNADGSSRLSARHSGLLLSGGTVQGGQLEQRADTGGDNQWWKVVDAGGGYVHLVNVRTGWYADVDGSSKADGAKVIGWPANGVANQQWQIVRV
;
A
#
# COMPACT_ATOMS: atom_id res chain seq x y z
N ARG A 1 -23.28 6.31 25.63
CA ARG A 1 -22.93 6.32 24.18
C ARG A 1 -22.06 7.53 23.87
N ALA A 2 -21.17 7.48 22.88
CA ALA A 2 -20.22 8.56 22.61
C ALA A 2 -19.79 8.63 21.14
N PHE A 3 -19.37 9.81 20.69
CA PHE A 3 -18.73 10.05 19.39
C PHE A 3 -17.96 11.38 19.40
N VAL A 4 -17.10 11.61 18.39
CA VAL A 4 -16.40 12.89 18.18
C VAL A 4 -17.01 13.59 16.96
N SER A 5 -17.73 14.68 17.18
CA SER A 5 -18.44 15.38 16.09
C SER A 5 -17.45 16.14 15.21
N ARG A 6 -17.42 15.82 13.90
CA ARG A 6 -16.70 16.61 12.89
C ARG A 6 -17.42 17.92 12.60
N ALA A 7 -18.75 17.91 12.63
CA ALA A 7 -19.57 19.08 12.35
C ALA A 7 -19.42 20.16 13.43
N ASP A 8 -19.24 19.75 14.69
CA ASP A 8 -19.27 20.66 15.85
C ASP A 8 -17.92 20.78 16.57
N LYS A 9 -16.92 20.00 16.13
CA LYS A 9 -15.57 19.91 16.72
C LYS A 9 -15.61 19.69 18.24
N VAL A 10 -16.38 18.70 18.68
CA VAL A 10 -16.64 18.43 20.10
C VAL A 10 -16.74 16.92 20.35
N ILE A 11 -16.21 16.47 21.48
CA ILE A 11 -16.42 15.11 21.97
C ILE A 11 -17.76 15.09 22.69
N VAL A 12 -18.64 14.15 22.33
CA VAL A 12 -20.00 14.04 22.86
C VAL A 12 -20.11 12.73 23.62
N HIS A 13 -20.46 12.78 24.89
CA HIS A 13 -20.87 11.62 25.68
C HIS A 13 -22.30 11.81 26.17
N GLU A 14 -23.13 10.80 26.05
CA GLU A 14 -24.44 10.76 26.70
C GLU A 14 -24.55 9.51 27.59
N LEU A 15 -24.87 9.76 28.85
CA LEU A 15 -25.17 8.77 29.85
C LEU A 15 -26.69 8.74 30.05
N LEU A 16 -27.24 7.54 29.99
CA LEU A 16 -28.66 7.26 30.22
C LEU A 16 -28.74 6.23 31.36
N PRO A 17 -29.61 6.44 32.36
CA PRO A 17 -29.82 5.45 33.40
C PRO A 17 -30.61 4.25 32.85
N ALA A 18 -30.59 3.14 33.58
CA ALA A 18 -31.53 2.05 33.32
C ALA A 18 -32.99 2.56 33.45
N PRO A 19 -33.97 1.93 32.77
CA PRO A 19 -35.38 2.34 32.87
C PRO A 19 -35.85 2.49 34.32
N GLY A 20 -36.48 3.63 34.65
CA GLY A 20 -36.99 3.95 35.98
C GLY A 20 -35.93 4.37 37.02
N ARG A 21 -34.67 4.57 36.60
CA ARG A 21 -33.57 5.06 37.47
C ARG A 21 -33.16 6.48 37.10
N THR A 22 -32.43 7.12 38.00
CA THR A 22 -31.73 8.39 37.79
C THR A 22 -30.22 8.19 37.79
N ILE A 23 -29.50 9.21 37.36
CA ILE A 23 -28.05 9.30 37.40
C ILE A 23 -27.66 10.12 38.61
N ASP A 24 -26.97 9.45 39.52
CA ASP A 24 -26.27 10.03 40.66
C ASP A 24 -24.79 9.70 40.49
N THR A 25 -23.97 10.71 40.19
CA THR A 25 -22.57 10.51 39.83
C THR A 25 -21.69 11.70 40.20
N THR A 26 -20.39 11.44 40.30
CA THR A 26 -19.36 12.48 40.46
C THR A 26 -18.41 12.39 39.28
N LEU A 27 -18.25 13.52 38.58
CA LEU A 27 -17.38 13.66 37.43
C LEU A 27 -16.13 14.44 37.84
N SER A 28 -14.97 14.00 37.35
CA SER A 28 -13.69 14.68 37.55
C SER A 28 -12.79 14.50 36.34
N VAL A 29 -11.76 15.32 36.23
CA VAL A 29 -10.69 15.16 35.25
C VAL A 29 -9.49 14.53 35.94
N SER A 30 -9.06 13.36 35.46
CA SER A 30 -7.81 12.74 35.90
C SER A 30 -6.68 13.17 34.98
N THR A 31 -5.56 13.58 35.58
CA THR A 31 -4.33 13.97 34.89
C THR A 31 -3.20 12.98 35.16
N ALA A 32 -3.52 11.84 35.79
CA ALA A 32 -2.57 10.75 36.02
C ALA A 32 -2.30 10.05 34.69
N LEU A 33 -1.21 10.44 34.02
CA LEU A 33 -0.74 9.86 32.78
C LEU A 33 0.61 9.18 33.02
N GLU A 34 0.76 7.96 32.50
CA GLU A 34 2.02 7.24 32.57
C GLU A 34 3.13 8.03 31.88
N GLY A 35 4.32 8.06 32.51
CA GLY A 35 5.51 8.68 31.94
C GLY A 35 5.49 10.20 31.84
N ALA A 36 4.46 10.88 32.38
CA ALA A 36 4.38 12.35 32.33
C ALA A 36 5.62 13.00 32.99
N PRO A 37 6.36 13.87 32.29
CA PRO A 37 7.51 14.55 32.89
C PRO A 37 7.10 15.42 34.07
N SER A 38 7.95 15.50 35.11
CA SER A 38 7.71 16.37 36.27
C SER A 38 7.65 17.86 35.93
N SER A 39 8.15 18.24 34.76
CA SER A 39 8.13 19.59 34.22
C SER A 39 6.79 19.96 33.53
N VAL A 40 5.91 18.99 33.29
CA VAL A 40 4.53 19.21 32.85
C VAL A 40 3.63 19.32 34.06
N THR A 41 2.87 20.39 34.17
CA THR A 41 1.95 20.63 35.31
C THR A 41 0.51 20.68 34.85
N TYR A 42 -0.41 20.29 35.74
CA TYR A 42 -1.84 20.31 35.45
C TYR A 42 -2.60 21.06 36.53
N ALA A 43 -3.59 21.82 36.12
CA ALA A 43 -4.59 22.43 36.99
C ALA A 43 -5.99 22.03 36.53
N THR A 44 -6.87 21.70 37.48
CA THR A 44 -8.26 21.36 37.21
C THR A 44 -9.18 22.18 38.10
N LEU A 45 -10.33 22.57 37.55
CA LEU A 45 -11.33 23.37 38.27
C LEU A 45 -12.74 23.00 37.83
N ALA A 46 -13.63 22.77 38.80
CA ALA A 46 -15.06 22.63 38.53
C ALA A 46 -15.78 23.95 38.80
N THR A 47 -16.65 24.37 37.88
CA THR A 47 -17.47 25.59 38.01
C THR A 47 -18.90 25.32 37.59
N ILE A 48 -19.84 26.13 38.08
CA ILE A 48 -21.24 26.11 37.67
C ILE A 48 -21.57 27.42 36.96
N SER A 49 -22.21 27.33 35.79
CA SER A 49 -22.77 28.50 35.12
C SER A 49 -24.05 28.12 34.37
N ASN A 50 -25.09 28.97 34.48
CA ASN A 50 -26.39 28.77 33.84
C ASN A 50 -26.99 27.36 34.07
N GLY A 51 -26.87 26.82 35.29
CA GLY A 51 -27.36 25.49 35.65
C GLY A 51 -26.56 24.30 35.09
N ASN A 52 -25.47 24.56 34.36
CA ASN A 52 -24.57 23.54 33.83
C ASN A 52 -23.27 23.50 34.64
N GLY A 53 -22.70 22.31 34.76
CA GLY A 53 -21.35 22.13 35.32
C GLY A 53 -20.29 22.29 34.23
N HIS A 54 -19.09 22.72 34.61
CA HIS A 54 -17.95 22.80 33.71
C HIS A 54 -16.71 22.29 34.43
N LEU A 55 -16.11 21.24 33.88
CA LEU A 55 -14.81 20.73 34.30
C LEU A 55 -13.74 21.33 33.39
N ASN A 56 -12.90 22.18 33.97
CA ASN A 56 -11.78 22.85 33.30
C ASN A 56 -10.50 22.09 33.58
N LEU A 57 -9.64 22.02 32.57
CA LEU A 57 -8.30 21.46 32.61
C LEU A 57 -7.34 22.46 31.95
N ARG A 58 -6.19 22.68 32.57
CA ARG A 58 -5.03 23.29 31.94
C ARG A 58 -3.83 22.37 32.12
N GLY A 59 -3.26 21.90 31.02
CA GLY A 59 -1.93 21.32 30.97
C GLY A 59 -0.92 22.40 30.60
N THR A 60 0.19 22.48 31.32
CA THR A 60 1.25 23.48 31.08
C THR A 60 2.55 22.76 30.78
N TYR A 61 3.16 23.10 29.65
CA TYR A 61 4.46 22.60 29.21
C TYR A 61 5.59 23.52 29.70
N PRO A 62 6.84 23.02 29.74
CA PRO A 62 8.00 23.85 30.06
C PRO A 62 8.18 24.98 29.04
N SER A 63 8.65 26.15 29.49
CA SER A 63 8.96 27.28 28.59
C SER A 63 10.05 26.91 27.57
N GLY A 64 9.86 27.24 26.28
CA GLY A 64 10.79 26.88 25.20
C GLY A 64 10.25 27.25 23.81
N GLN A 65 10.73 26.57 22.76
CA GLN A 65 10.37 26.84 21.35
C GLN A 65 9.01 26.24 20.92
N GLY A 66 8.12 25.84 21.83
CA GLY A 66 6.83 25.22 21.48
C GLY A 66 5.63 25.90 22.12
N ALA A 67 4.44 25.32 21.96
CA ALA A 67 3.23 25.75 22.67
C ALA A 67 3.44 25.74 24.19
N PHE A 68 2.79 26.68 24.90
CA PHE A 68 2.87 26.73 26.37
C PHE A 68 2.07 25.62 27.05
N GLY A 69 1.17 24.96 26.33
CA GLY A 69 0.35 23.86 26.83
C GLY A 69 -0.99 23.77 26.10
N TYR A 70 -1.98 23.20 26.79
CA TYR A 70 -3.34 23.07 26.28
C TYR A 70 -4.39 23.26 27.37
N GLU A 71 -5.58 23.67 26.96
CA GLU A 71 -6.76 23.77 27.81
C GLU A 71 -7.86 22.83 27.34
N GLY A 72 -8.69 22.40 28.27
CA GLY A 72 -9.85 21.58 28.00
C GLY A 72 -11.02 21.99 28.88
N VAL A 73 -12.22 22.03 28.30
CA VAL A 73 -13.46 22.26 29.03
C VAL A 73 -14.44 21.15 28.68
N THR A 74 -14.99 20.51 29.71
CA THR A 74 -16.15 19.62 29.58
C THR A 74 -17.37 20.30 30.18
N ARG A 75 -18.33 20.66 29.32
CA ARG A 75 -19.65 21.14 29.73
C ARG A 75 -20.55 19.97 30.08
N VAL A 76 -21.06 19.97 31.31
CA VAL A 76 -21.88 18.94 31.94
C VAL A 76 -23.33 19.43 31.98
N VAL A 77 -24.18 18.81 31.17
CA VAL A 77 -25.61 19.17 31.03
C VAL A 77 -26.48 18.03 31.55
N ALA A 78 -27.12 18.24 32.69
CA ALA A 78 -28.10 17.32 33.24
C ALA A 78 -29.52 17.67 32.76
N THR A 79 -30.31 16.66 32.40
CA THR A 79 -31.76 16.80 32.21
C THR A 79 -32.45 16.32 33.48
N GLY A 80 -33.15 17.23 34.16
CA GLY A 80 -33.65 16.97 35.51
C GLY A 80 -32.51 16.87 36.55
N GLY A 81 -32.87 16.72 37.82
CA GLY A 81 -31.90 16.63 38.90
C GLY A 81 -31.18 17.95 39.20
N THR A 82 -30.01 17.84 39.84
CA THR A 82 -29.16 18.98 40.22
C THR A 82 -27.71 18.74 39.79
N VAL A 83 -26.99 19.84 39.54
CA VAL A 83 -25.56 19.84 39.22
C VAL A 83 -24.86 20.83 40.16
N THR A 84 -23.90 20.36 40.94
CA THR A 84 -23.14 21.18 41.89
C THR A 84 -21.64 20.95 41.68
N ALA A 85 -20.83 21.96 42.00
CA ALA A 85 -19.38 21.85 42.01
C ALA A 85 -18.91 21.57 43.45
N ASN A 86 -18.00 20.61 43.60
CA ASN A 86 -17.32 20.32 44.86
C ASN A 86 -15.82 20.18 44.60
N GLY A 87 -15.05 21.22 44.92
CA GLY A 87 -13.62 21.30 44.59
C GLY A 87 -13.38 21.21 43.08
N ALA A 88 -12.61 20.21 42.64
CA ALA A 88 -12.33 19.94 41.22
C ALA A 88 -13.32 18.94 40.57
N THR A 89 -14.44 18.66 41.23
CA THR A 89 -15.43 17.68 40.77
C THR A 89 -16.81 18.31 40.54
N ILE A 90 -17.58 17.71 39.63
CA ILE A 90 -18.99 18.02 39.41
C ILE A 90 -19.82 16.86 39.97
N VAL A 91 -20.73 17.15 40.87
CA VAL A 91 -21.69 16.19 41.42
C VAL A 91 -23.03 16.38 40.71
N VAL A 92 -23.55 15.30 40.14
CA VAL A 92 -24.87 15.23 39.51
C VAL A 92 -25.74 14.32 40.35
N ALA A 93 -26.93 14.78 40.72
CA ALA A 93 -27.88 13.98 41.49
C ALA A 93 -29.28 14.02 40.86
N GLY A 94 -29.91 12.85 40.70
CA GLY A 94 -31.28 12.72 40.22
C GLY A 94 -31.51 13.03 38.72
N ALA A 95 -30.48 13.00 37.87
CA ALA A 95 -30.64 13.33 36.45
C ALA A 95 -31.23 12.16 35.64
N THR A 96 -32.11 12.43 34.68
CA THR A 96 -32.67 11.40 33.78
C THR A 96 -31.84 11.22 32.50
N LYS A 97 -31.00 12.20 32.19
CA LYS A 97 -30.01 12.17 31.10
C LYS A 97 -28.85 13.08 31.48
N LEU A 98 -27.64 12.68 31.12
CA LEU A 98 -26.45 13.49 31.31
C LEU A 98 -25.65 13.55 30.01
N LEU A 99 -25.47 14.75 29.48
CA LEU A 99 -24.68 15.02 28.28
C LEU A 99 -23.38 15.72 28.68
N LEU A 100 -22.24 15.20 28.20
CA LEU A 100 -20.92 15.81 28.35
C LEU A 100 -20.44 16.26 26.97
N LEU A 101 -20.09 17.54 26.87
CA LEU A 101 -19.54 18.15 25.67
C LEU A 101 -18.13 18.63 25.97
N THR A 102 -17.11 18.00 25.39
CA THR A 102 -15.71 18.33 25.66
C THR A 102 -15.05 18.97 24.45
N LYS A 103 -14.44 20.14 24.65
CA LYS A 103 -13.53 20.79 23.70
C LYS A 103 -12.15 20.96 24.33
N LEU A 104 -11.12 20.89 23.50
CA LEU A 104 -9.74 21.15 23.86
C LEU A 104 -9.12 22.09 22.84
N ASP A 105 -8.19 22.92 23.28
CA ASP A 105 -7.38 23.75 22.38
C ASP A 105 -5.97 23.96 22.95
N ARG A 106 -5.01 24.22 22.06
CA ARG A 106 -3.65 24.63 22.46
C ARG A 106 -3.64 26.13 22.74
N TYR A 107 -2.73 26.60 23.59
CA TYR A 107 -2.59 28.03 23.85
C TYR A 107 -1.15 28.51 23.63
N GLU A 108 -1.05 29.72 23.08
CA GLU A 108 0.21 30.36 22.67
C GLU A 108 0.70 31.41 23.68
N SER A 109 0.03 31.51 24.83
CA SER A 109 0.30 32.51 25.88
C SER A 109 0.33 31.87 27.27
N PRO A 110 1.20 32.31 28.20
CA PRO A 110 1.27 31.75 29.55
C PRO A 110 0.04 32.03 30.42
N ALA A 111 -0.89 32.89 29.99
CA ALA A 111 -2.12 33.17 30.72
C ALA A 111 -3.13 32.01 30.60
N TRP A 112 -3.83 31.69 31.70
CA TRP A 112 -5.00 30.80 31.68
C TRP A 112 -6.23 31.58 31.22
N ASP A 113 -6.78 31.17 30.07
CA ASP A 113 -8.03 31.71 29.54
C ASP A 113 -8.89 30.62 28.86
N ALA A 114 -9.77 30.00 29.64
CA ALA A 114 -10.72 29.00 29.15
C ALA A 114 -11.99 29.60 28.55
N GLU A 115 -12.20 30.92 28.62
CA GLU A 115 -13.42 31.57 28.15
C GLU A 115 -13.72 31.30 26.67
N PRO A 116 -12.75 31.26 25.74
CA PRO A 116 -13.02 30.88 24.36
C PRO A 116 -13.64 29.49 24.22
N LEU A 117 -13.20 28.52 25.03
CA LEU A 117 -13.75 27.16 25.05
C LEU A 117 -15.16 27.13 25.65
N HIS A 118 -15.40 27.87 26.74
CA HIS A 118 -16.73 28.04 27.33
C HIS A 118 -17.72 28.66 26.33
N ALA A 119 -17.33 29.77 25.71
CA ALA A 119 -18.13 30.46 24.71
C ALA A 119 -18.45 29.52 23.53
N ALA A 120 -17.45 28.78 23.03
CA ALA A 120 -17.64 27.82 21.96
C ALA A 120 -18.58 26.67 22.36
N LEU A 121 -18.52 26.17 23.59
CA LEU A 121 -19.41 25.12 24.12
C LEU A 121 -20.83 25.62 24.39
N ALA A 122 -21.00 26.89 24.76
CA ALA A 122 -22.31 27.50 25.02
C ALA A 122 -23.18 27.54 23.76
N THR A 123 -22.57 27.70 22.58
CA THR A 123 -23.28 27.72 21.28
C THR A 123 -23.75 26.34 20.79
N ILE A 124 -23.25 25.24 21.39
CA ILE A 124 -23.57 23.88 20.95
C ILE A 124 -24.88 23.42 21.60
N GLY A 125 -25.81 22.92 20.77
CA GLY A 125 -27.08 22.36 21.22
C GLY A 125 -26.88 21.10 22.08
N THR A 126 -27.88 20.78 22.91
CA THR A 126 -27.80 19.71 23.92
C THR A 126 -28.61 18.45 23.55
N ASP A 127 -29.02 18.35 22.30
CA ASP A 127 -29.69 17.17 21.76
C ASP A 127 -28.66 16.22 21.11
N TYR A 128 -28.45 15.06 21.71
CA TYR A 128 -27.48 14.07 21.23
C TYR A 128 -27.80 13.58 19.81
N ALA A 129 -29.09 13.38 19.49
CA ALA A 129 -29.49 12.83 18.20
C ALA A 129 -29.25 13.84 17.08
N ALA A 130 -29.50 15.14 17.33
CA ALA A 130 -29.20 16.21 16.39
C ALA A 130 -27.69 16.36 16.14
N LEU A 131 -26.87 16.32 17.20
CA LEU A 131 -25.40 16.33 17.08
C LEU A 131 -24.89 15.10 16.31
N LEU A 132 -25.42 13.92 16.63
CA LEU A 132 -25.04 12.69 15.95
C LEU A 132 -25.43 12.74 14.47
N SER A 133 -26.65 13.20 14.14
CA SER A 133 -27.12 13.31 12.75
C SER A 133 -26.21 14.20 11.89
N ARG A 134 -25.78 15.35 12.44
CA ARG A 134 -24.81 16.26 11.78
C ARG A 134 -23.45 15.59 11.57
N HIS A 135 -22.93 14.89 12.58
CA HIS A 135 -21.69 14.12 12.44
C HIS A 135 -21.83 13.00 11.40
N THR A 136 -22.88 12.20 11.47
CA THR A 136 -23.06 11.04 10.60
C THR A 136 -23.16 11.46 9.16
N ALA A 137 -23.86 12.55 8.84
CA ALA A 137 -23.96 13.06 7.48
C ALA A 137 -22.60 13.34 6.82
N ILE A 138 -21.63 13.83 7.59
CA ILE A 138 -20.25 14.06 7.11
C ILE A 138 -19.46 12.75 7.10
N HIS A 139 -19.54 11.97 8.18
CA HIS A 139 -18.69 10.79 8.33
C HIS A 139 -19.04 9.68 7.33
N THR A 140 -20.33 9.40 7.14
CA THR A 140 -20.78 8.33 6.24
C THR A 140 -20.55 8.68 4.77
N GLU A 141 -20.57 9.97 4.42
CA GLU A 141 -20.26 10.42 3.06
C GLU A 141 -18.84 10.01 2.62
N ILE A 142 -17.88 9.96 3.54
CA ILE A 142 -16.51 9.46 3.30
C ILE A 142 -16.42 7.95 3.54
N TYR A 143 -16.95 7.49 4.69
CA TYR A 143 -16.79 6.10 5.13
C TYR A 143 -17.47 5.10 4.19
N ASP A 144 -18.66 5.39 3.68
CA ASP A 144 -19.45 4.46 2.87
C ASP A 144 -19.00 4.36 1.41
N ARG A 145 -18.09 5.24 0.95
CA ARG A 145 -17.60 5.24 -0.45
C ARG A 145 -17.00 3.88 -0.83
N SER A 146 -16.26 3.26 0.08
CA SER A 146 -15.53 2.02 -0.18
C SER A 146 -15.82 0.94 0.85
N ARG A 147 -15.94 -0.30 0.39
CA ARG A 147 -16.24 -1.50 1.18
C ARG A 147 -15.56 -2.71 0.56
N LEU A 148 -15.31 -3.73 1.37
CA LEU A 148 -14.79 -5.03 0.93
C LEU A 148 -15.72 -6.15 1.39
N ASP A 149 -16.20 -6.94 0.42
CA ASP A 149 -16.97 -8.17 0.64
C ASP A 149 -16.16 -9.34 0.06
N LEU A 150 -15.71 -10.26 0.92
CA LEU A 150 -14.96 -11.47 0.58
C LEU A 150 -15.87 -12.71 0.55
N ASN A 151 -17.18 -12.51 0.43
CA ASN A 151 -18.21 -13.54 0.37
C ASN A 151 -18.17 -14.48 1.58
N VAL A 152 -17.90 -13.93 2.78
CA VAL A 152 -17.97 -14.68 4.04
C VAL A 152 -19.43 -14.85 4.48
N SER A 153 -19.70 -15.86 5.31
CA SER A 153 -21.07 -16.13 5.76
C SER A 153 -21.59 -15.06 6.72
N ASP A 154 -22.90 -14.81 6.74
CA ASP A 154 -23.51 -13.92 7.72
C ASP A 154 -23.29 -14.38 9.17
N ALA A 155 -23.12 -15.70 9.37
CA ALA A 155 -22.78 -16.25 10.69
C ALA A 155 -21.39 -15.79 11.15
N ASP A 156 -20.40 -15.80 10.25
CA ASP A 156 -19.05 -15.32 10.55
C ASP A 156 -19.02 -13.81 10.77
N ARG A 157 -19.78 -13.04 9.99
CA ARG A 157 -19.88 -11.57 10.17
C ARG A 157 -20.48 -11.17 11.51
N ARG A 158 -21.37 -12.00 12.07
CA ARG A 158 -22.00 -11.77 13.38
C ARG A 158 -21.09 -12.07 14.57
N LEU A 159 -19.98 -12.79 14.37
CA LEU A 159 -19.00 -13.01 15.44
C LEU A 159 -18.44 -11.69 15.95
N SER A 160 -18.28 -11.58 17.26
CA SER A 160 -17.62 -10.44 17.89
C SER A 160 -16.16 -10.35 17.49
N THR A 161 -15.56 -9.17 17.62
CA THR A 161 -14.12 -8.98 17.38
C THR A 161 -13.26 -9.92 18.22
N SER A 162 -13.65 -10.17 19.47
CA SER A 162 -12.94 -11.11 20.35
C SER A 162 -12.99 -12.55 19.85
N GLU A 163 -14.14 -12.99 19.31
CA GLU A 163 -14.30 -14.34 18.75
C GLU A 163 -13.47 -14.51 17.47
N LEU A 164 -13.49 -13.51 16.57
CA LEU A 164 -12.68 -13.54 15.35
C LEU A 164 -11.17 -13.56 15.66
N ILE A 165 -10.70 -12.72 16.59
CA ILE A 165 -9.29 -12.72 17.02
C ILE A 165 -8.93 -14.07 17.66
N THR A 166 -9.81 -14.65 18.47
CA THR A 166 -9.59 -15.97 19.07
C THR A 166 -9.49 -17.04 17.99
N ARG A 167 -10.39 -17.04 17.01
CA ARG A 167 -10.38 -17.99 15.88
C ARG A 167 -9.10 -17.85 15.06
N GLN A 168 -8.68 -16.62 14.75
CA GLN A 168 -7.42 -16.34 14.05
C GLN A 168 -6.20 -16.85 14.84
N ASN A 169 -6.15 -16.59 16.14
CA ASN A 169 -5.03 -17.02 16.99
C ASN A 169 -4.96 -18.54 17.17
N ASN A 170 -6.10 -19.23 17.08
CA ASN A 170 -6.16 -20.70 17.07
C ASN A 170 -5.70 -21.33 15.75
N ASN A 171 -5.73 -20.58 14.63
CA ASN A 171 -5.19 -21.02 13.35
C ASN A 171 -4.37 -19.91 12.66
N LYS A 172 -3.10 -19.77 13.07
CA LYS A 172 -2.15 -18.77 12.56
C LYS A 172 -1.69 -19.01 11.11
N SER A 173 -2.00 -20.17 10.54
CA SER A 173 -1.54 -20.57 9.20
C SER A 173 -2.43 -20.03 8.06
N VAL A 174 -3.61 -19.51 8.38
CA VAL A 174 -4.59 -18.99 7.42
C VAL A 174 -5.15 -17.66 7.95
N ILE A 175 -5.44 -16.72 7.05
CA ILE A 175 -6.11 -15.48 7.41
C ILE A 175 -7.62 -15.74 7.53
N ASP A 176 -8.19 -15.38 8.66
CA ASP A 176 -9.63 -15.31 8.87
C ASP A 176 -10.23 -14.21 8.00
N LEU A 177 -11.02 -14.57 6.99
CA LEU A 177 -11.56 -13.61 6.02
C LEU A 177 -12.59 -12.65 6.63
N ALA A 178 -13.34 -13.08 7.66
CA ALA A 178 -14.28 -12.18 8.33
C ALA A 178 -13.53 -11.17 9.21
N LEU A 179 -12.40 -11.57 9.79
CA LEU A 179 -11.49 -10.62 10.44
C LEU A 179 -10.86 -9.66 9.43
N LEU A 180 -10.47 -10.15 8.24
CA LEU A 180 -9.88 -9.32 7.19
C LEU A 180 -10.86 -8.26 6.65
N GLU A 181 -12.13 -8.63 6.40
CA GLU A 181 -13.19 -7.65 6.08
C GLU A 181 -13.31 -6.59 7.18
N ARG A 182 -13.33 -7.02 8.45
CA ARG A 182 -13.44 -6.11 9.58
C ARG A 182 -12.24 -5.19 9.73
N LEU A 183 -11.03 -5.67 9.45
CA LEU A 183 -9.80 -4.88 9.44
C LEU A 183 -9.75 -3.89 8.28
N TYR A 184 -10.33 -4.23 7.13
CA TYR A 184 -10.48 -3.30 6.01
C TYR A 184 -11.34 -2.08 6.41
N ASP A 185 -12.51 -2.35 6.97
CA ASP A 185 -13.45 -1.32 7.43
C ASP A 185 -12.88 -0.51 8.60
N SER A 186 -12.33 -1.18 9.62
CA SER A 186 -11.75 -0.49 10.77
C SER A 186 -10.50 0.31 10.42
N GLY A 187 -9.67 -0.17 9.51
CA GLY A 187 -8.48 0.54 9.06
C GLY A 187 -8.81 1.89 8.42
N ARG A 188 -9.83 1.91 7.55
CA ARG A 188 -10.38 3.15 6.96
C ARG A 188 -11.00 4.04 8.03
N TYR A 189 -11.81 3.48 8.94
CA TYR A 189 -12.39 4.23 10.06
C TYR A 189 -11.31 4.92 10.92
N LEU A 190 -10.26 4.18 11.28
CA LEU A 190 -9.15 4.66 12.09
C LEU A 190 -8.42 5.77 11.33
N PHE A 191 -8.06 5.56 10.06
CA PHE A 191 -7.39 6.58 9.24
C PHE A 191 -8.20 7.88 9.16
N ILE A 192 -9.49 7.80 8.83
CA ILE A 192 -10.39 8.96 8.76
C ILE A 192 -10.53 9.66 10.13
N SER A 193 -10.42 8.91 11.23
CA SER A 193 -10.64 9.41 12.60
C SER A 193 -9.39 9.92 13.32
N SER A 194 -8.21 9.60 12.81
CA SER A 194 -6.92 10.12 13.29
C SER A 194 -6.26 11.09 12.30
N SER A 195 -6.99 11.57 11.29
CA SER A 195 -6.49 12.53 10.30
C SER A 195 -7.34 13.80 10.27
N GLY A 196 -6.71 14.94 10.00
CA GLY A 196 -7.41 16.21 9.77
C GLY A 196 -6.48 17.42 9.87
N VAL A 197 -5.99 17.71 11.09
CA VAL A 197 -4.97 18.75 11.31
C VAL A 197 -3.61 18.29 10.79
N LEU A 198 -3.25 17.04 11.11
CA LEU A 198 -2.06 16.31 10.68
C LEU A 198 -2.52 14.89 10.29
N PRO A 199 -1.66 14.05 9.66
CA PRO A 199 -2.01 12.65 9.43
C PRO A 199 -1.95 11.89 10.77
N PRO A 200 -2.24 10.58 10.79
CA PRO A 200 -2.06 9.79 12.00
C PRO A 200 -0.58 9.72 12.39
N ARG A 201 -0.27 9.85 13.70
CA ARG A 201 1.06 9.52 14.26
C ARG A 201 1.23 8.01 14.36
N LEU A 202 2.36 7.54 14.89
CA LEU A 202 2.59 6.09 15.10
C LEU A 202 1.47 5.41 15.88
N THR A 203 0.80 6.06 16.83
CA THR A 203 -0.38 5.52 17.55
C THR A 203 -1.72 6.06 17.05
N GLY A 204 -1.72 6.76 15.92
CA GLY A 204 -2.86 7.53 15.41
C GLY A 204 -3.03 8.84 16.18
N ILE A 205 -4.10 8.93 16.96
CA ILE A 205 -4.31 9.99 17.96
C ILE A 205 -4.57 9.40 19.36
N TRP A 206 -4.39 8.08 19.51
CA TRP A 206 -4.82 7.32 20.68
C TRP A 206 -3.60 6.85 21.46
N THR A 207 -3.07 7.76 22.29
CA THR A 207 -2.04 7.42 23.27
C THR A 207 -2.55 7.66 24.69
N GLY A 208 -2.25 6.72 25.58
CA GLY A 208 -2.53 6.82 27.02
C GLY A 208 -1.28 7.10 27.85
N THR A 209 -0.17 7.46 27.21
CA THR A 209 1.15 7.58 27.83
C THR A 209 1.98 8.70 27.21
N TRP A 210 2.88 9.28 28.00
CA TRP A 210 3.91 10.21 27.56
C TRP A 210 5.19 9.51 27.08
N SER A 211 5.33 8.21 27.35
CA SER A 211 6.48 7.41 26.94
C SER A 211 6.14 6.52 25.75
N GLY A 212 5.43 7.07 24.77
CA GLY A 212 5.11 6.38 23.52
C GLY A 212 6.37 5.89 22.82
N ALA A 213 6.32 4.68 22.25
CA ALA A 213 7.44 4.14 21.49
C ALA A 213 7.80 5.08 20.33
N TRP A 214 9.11 5.34 20.16
CA TRP A 214 9.63 6.33 19.21
C TRP A 214 8.90 7.67 19.31
N ALA A 215 8.72 8.16 20.55
CA ALA A 215 8.09 9.45 20.86
C ALA A 215 6.64 9.61 20.33
N ASP A 216 6.01 8.56 19.80
CA ASP A 216 4.75 8.65 19.08
C ASP A 216 4.75 9.75 18.00
N ASP A 217 5.88 9.94 17.31
CA ASP A 217 6.04 11.01 16.33
C ASP A 217 5.64 10.57 14.91
N PHE A 218 5.98 11.38 13.91
CA PHE A 218 5.83 11.00 12.51
C PHE A 218 7.15 10.44 12.01
N THR A 219 7.24 9.12 11.85
CA THR A 219 8.36 8.46 11.19
C THR A 219 8.13 8.45 9.68
N THR A 220 8.96 9.22 8.97
CA THR A 220 8.69 9.66 7.59
C THR A 220 9.44 8.90 6.50
N ASP A 221 10.27 7.93 6.89
CA ASP A 221 11.01 7.03 6.00
C ASP A 221 10.30 5.70 5.70
N ALA A 222 9.21 5.43 6.42
CA ALA A 222 8.38 4.25 6.25
C ALA A 222 6.96 4.46 6.77
N ASN A 223 6.81 4.64 8.09
CA ASN A 223 5.54 4.41 8.77
C ASN A 223 4.41 5.34 8.33
N VAL A 224 4.63 6.67 8.31
CA VAL A 224 3.57 7.59 7.91
C VAL A 224 3.15 7.35 6.44
N ASN A 225 4.11 7.00 5.56
CA ASN A 225 3.84 6.69 4.16
C ASN A 225 3.00 5.42 4.00
N LEU A 226 3.22 4.42 4.85
CA LEU A 226 2.38 3.23 4.94
C LEU A 226 0.98 3.56 5.47
N GLN A 227 0.89 4.39 6.51
CA GLN A 227 -0.39 4.78 7.12
C GLN A 227 -1.29 5.53 6.13
N VAL A 228 -0.70 6.32 5.23
CA VAL A 228 -1.44 7.08 4.21
C VAL A 228 -1.57 6.34 2.87
N ALA A 229 -1.01 5.14 2.72
CA ALA A 229 -0.92 4.43 1.44
C ALA A 229 -2.28 4.18 0.76
N GLY A 230 -3.34 3.99 1.55
CA GLY A 230 -4.71 3.83 1.04
C GLY A 230 -5.45 5.14 0.81
N GLY A 231 -4.92 6.27 1.26
CA GLY A 231 -5.69 7.50 1.45
C GLY A 231 -6.31 8.05 0.17
N ASN A 232 -5.52 8.09 -0.91
CA ASN A 232 -5.95 8.52 -2.24
C ASN A 232 -6.76 7.44 -2.97
N ILE A 233 -6.26 6.19 -3.00
CA ILE A 233 -6.84 5.11 -3.81
C ILE A 233 -8.16 4.55 -3.27
N LEU A 234 -8.46 4.74 -1.97
CA LEU A 234 -9.70 4.31 -1.31
C LEU A 234 -10.71 5.47 -1.10
N ASP A 235 -10.51 6.56 -1.85
CA ASP A 235 -11.38 7.73 -1.86
C ASP A 235 -11.58 8.40 -0.49
N THR A 236 -10.51 8.49 0.30
CA THR A 236 -10.48 9.17 1.61
C THR A 236 -9.64 10.46 1.57
N THR A 237 -9.79 11.20 0.48
CA THR A 237 -9.03 12.42 0.17
C THR A 237 -9.06 13.47 1.29
N GLU A 238 -10.17 13.57 2.02
CA GLU A 238 -10.32 14.49 3.15
C GLU A 238 -9.32 14.17 4.28
N ALA A 239 -9.02 12.90 4.50
CA ALA A 239 -8.04 12.47 5.49
C ALA A 239 -6.59 12.77 5.02
N MET A 240 -6.34 12.75 3.71
CA MET A 240 -5.03 13.08 3.14
C MET A 240 -4.60 14.54 3.34
N GLN A 241 -5.54 15.45 3.57
CA GLN A 241 -5.22 16.86 3.84
C GLN A 241 -4.29 17.04 5.04
N GLY A 242 -4.41 16.19 6.06
CA GLY A 242 -3.48 16.18 7.19
C GLY A 242 -2.05 15.89 6.73
N TYR A 243 -1.85 14.90 5.87
CA TYR A 243 -0.52 14.56 5.33
C TYR A 243 0.06 15.69 4.47
N PHE A 244 -0.75 16.36 3.64
CA PHE A 244 -0.29 17.49 2.86
C PHE A 244 0.12 18.66 3.76
N THR A 245 -0.66 18.92 4.82
CA THR A 245 -0.35 19.94 5.84
C THR A 245 0.99 19.64 6.51
N LEU A 246 1.23 18.39 6.92
CA LEU A 246 2.50 17.97 7.52
C LEU A 246 3.70 18.26 6.61
N ILE A 247 3.64 17.78 5.36
CA ILE A 247 4.77 17.85 4.43
C ILE A 247 5.01 19.28 3.93
N LEU A 248 3.97 19.95 3.44
CA LEU A 248 4.09 21.29 2.87
C LEU A 248 4.34 22.36 3.93
N GLY A 249 3.77 22.18 5.13
CA GLY A 249 3.96 23.10 6.26
C GLY A 249 5.41 23.15 6.76
N GLN A 250 6.23 22.16 6.43
CA GLN A 250 7.60 22.04 6.94
C GLN A 250 8.69 22.43 5.93
N LEU A 251 8.34 22.81 4.70
CA LEU A 251 9.32 23.09 3.64
C LEU A 251 10.34 24.17 4.03
N ALA A 252 9.96 25.18 4.82
CA ALA A 252 10.90 26.20 5.31
C ALA A 252 12.01 25.61 6.21
N HIS A 253 11.64 24.66 7.07
CA HIS A 253 12.59 23.93 7.90
C HIS A 253 13.49 23.02 7.06
N TRP A 254 12.92 22.36 6.05
CA TRP A 254 13.66 21.46 5.17
C TRP A 254 14.66 22.20 4.27
N ARG A 255 14.34 23.42 3.83
CA ARG A 255 15.29 24.32 3.16
C ARG A 255 16.47 24.68 4.07
N THR A 256 16.20 24.90 5.35
CA THR A 256 17.25 25.16 6.34
C THR A 256 18.17 23.95 6.50
N ASN A 257 17.62 22.73 6.52
CA ASN A 257 18.41 21.51 6.55
C ASN A 257 19.32 21.39 5.32
N ALA A 258 18.79 21.57 4.11
CA ALA A 258 19.56 21.45 2.86
C ALA A 258 20.74 22.42 2.82
N ARG A 259 20.48 23.68 3.17
CA ARG A 259 21.51 24.73 3.23
C ARG A 259 22.57 24.44 4.29
N ASN A 260 22.16 24.07 5.50
CA ASN A 260 23.09 23.94 6.62
C ASN A 260 23.93 22.65 6.53
N LEU A 261 23.37 21.55 6.02
CA LEU A 261 24.05 20.25 5.96
C LEU A 261 24.85 20.03 4.67
N TYR A 262 24.33 20.50 3.54
CA TYR A 262 24.95 20.27 2.23
C TYR A 262 25.37 21.53 1.49
N GLY A 263 25.05 22.73 2.01
CA GLY A 263 25.25 23.97 1.26
C GLY A 263 24.39 24.04 -0.01
N ALA A 264 23.34 23.23 -0.10
CA ALA A 264 22.54 23.03 -1.30
C ALA A 264 21.29 23.92 -1.31
N ARG A 265 20.83 24.28 -2.51
CA ARG A 265 19.46 24.76 -2.74
C ARG A 265 18.47 23.61 -2.55
N GLY A 266 17.18 23.92 -2.61
CA GLY A 266 16.13 22.93 -2.47
C GLY A 266 15.79 22.61 -1.01
N PHE A 267 15.31 21.39 -0.77
CA PHE A 267 14.95 20.95 0.57
C PHE A 267 15.47 19.56 0.90
N LEU A 268 15.75 19.37 2.18
CA LEU A 268 16.19 18.13 2.80
C LEU A 268 15.28 17.84 3.98
N ALA A 269 14.54 16.77 3.88
CA ALA A 269 13.53 16.43 4.86
C ALA A 269 14.10 15.48 5.93
N PRO A 270 13.64 15.56 7.19
CA PRO A 270 14.17 14.75 8.29
C PRO A 270 13.56 13.34 8.28
N SER A 271 14.26 12.35 8.84
CA SER A 271 13.72 11.00 9.13
C SER A 271 12.43 11.00 9.90
N ARG A 272 12.34 11.92 10.87
CA ARG A 272 11.28 12.00 11.86
C ARG A 272 10.94 13.45 12.13
N THR A 273 9.69 13.70 12.46
CA THR A 273 9.21 15.02 12.87
C THR A 273 8.11 14.87 13.91
N ASP A 274 8.04 15.81 14.85
CA ASP A 274 6.95 15.95 15.81
C ASP A 274 5.65 16.50 15.18
N GLY A 275 5.74 16.96 13.92
CA GLY A 275 4.65 17.59 13.17
C GLY A 275 4.69 19.11 13.18
N GLU A 276 5.40 19.73 14.11
CA GLU A 276 5.53 21.19 14.24
C GLU A 276 6.85 21.69 13.61
N TYR A 277 7.94 20.94 13.82
CA TYR A 277 9.26 21.25 13.31
C TYR A 277 9.78 20.18 12.34
N GLY A 278 10.23 20.63 11.17
CA GLY A 278 10.84 19.78 10.15
C GLY A 278 12.36 19.85 10.14
N HIS A 279 12.99 20.40 11.19
CA HIS A 279 14.44 20.48 11.27
C HIS A 279 15.03 19.10 11.56
N MET A 280 16.17 18.80 10.94
CA MET A 280 16.91 17.57 11.21
C MET A 280 17.65 17.70 12.55
N LEU A 281 16.90 17.58 13.65
CA LEU A 281 17.38 17.70 15.04
C LEU A 281 17.62 16.34 15.70
N HIS A 282 17.05 15.29 15.12
CA HIS A 282 17.32 13.90 15.48
C HIS A 282 18.33 13.34 14.48
N PHE A 283 19.56 13.07 14.93
CA PHE A 283 20.47 12.21 14.18
C PHE A 283 19.98 10.77 14.32
N ASP A 284 19.08 10.37 13.43
CA ASP A 284 18.78 8.99 13.10
C ASP A 284 18.69 8.88 11.58
N SER A 285 19.15 7.75 11.06
CA SER A 285 19.61 7.49 9.70
C SER A 285 18.57 7.65 8.57
N SER A 286 17.31 7.88 8.87
CA SER A 286 16.18 7.78 7.93
C SER A 286 15.82 9.07 7.14
N TRP A 287 15.00 8.99 6.08
CA TRP A 287 14.71 10.09 5.13
C TRP A 287 13.29 10.01 4.54
N PRO A 288 12.60 11.11 4.17
CA PRO A 288 11.23 11.03 3.62
C PRO A 288 11.07 11.40 2.14
N GLY A 289 9.86 11.15 1.60
CA GLY A 289 9.54 11.35 0.18
C GLY A 289 8.19 12.03 -0.09
N LEU A 290 8.04 12.62 -1.28
CA LEU A 290 6.87 13.41 -1.71
C LEU A 290 5.81 12.64 -2.51
N TYR A 291 5.98 11.33 -2.71
CA TYR A 291 5.12 10.56 -3.63
C TYR A 291 3.60 10.68 -3.35
N PRO A 292 3.10 10.61 -2.10
CA PRO A 292 1.65 10.66 -1.88
C PRO A 292 1.00 11.99 -2.28
N LEU A 293 1.78 13.08 -2.38
CA LEU A 293 1.29 14.37 -2.90
C LEU A 293 1.16 14.30 -4.43
N LEU A 294 2.13 13.70 -5.12
CA LEU A 294 2.04 13.49 -6.57
C LEU A 294 0.88 12.56 -6.92
N GLU A 295 0.70 11.47 -6.16
CA GLU A 295 -0.39 10.54 -6.34
C GLU A 295 -1.76 11.23 -6.22
N TYR A 296 -1.92 12.17 -5.28
CA TYR A 296 -3.14 12.97 -5.15
C TYR A 296 -3.47 13.72 -6.46
N TYR A 297 -2.49 14.37 -7.08
CA TYR A 297 -2.70 15.00 -8.39
C TYR A 297 -3.01 13.95 -9.48
N GLU A 298 -2.31 12.81 -9.50
CA GLU A 298 -2.53 11.75 -10.49
C GLU A 298 -3.94 11.13 -10.40
N VAL A 299 -4.56 11.11 -9.22
CA VAL A 299 -5.93 10.60 -9.03
C VAL A 299 -7.02 11.67 -9.18
N THR A 300 -6.75 12.93 -8.84
CA THR A 300 -7.75 14.01 -8.86
C THR A 300 -7.68 14.91 -10.10
N GLY A 301 -6.50 15.15 -10.64
CA GLY A 301 -6.24 16.15 -11.66
C GLY A 301 -6.30 17.61 -11.18
N ASP A 302 -6.24 17.88 -9.86
CA ASP A 302 -6.34 19.22 -9.29
C ASP A 302 -5.21 20.16 -9.78
N GLN A 303 -5.55 21.02 -10.73
CA GLN A 303 -4.62 21.96 -11.36
C GLN A 303 -4.20 23.09 -10.40
N ALA A 304 -5.04 23.48 -9.44
CA ALA A 304 -4.68 24.50 -8.47
C ALA A 304 -3.65 23.96 -7.48
N PHE A 305 -3.86 22.73 -6.98
CA PHE A 305 -2.87 22.05 -6.13
C PHE A 305 -1.53 21.87 -6.85
N LEU A 306 -1.53 21.43 -8.12
CA LEU A 306 -0.29 21.31 -8.90
C LEU A 306 0.41 22.66 -9.11
N ARG A 307 -0.32 23.71 -9.50
CA ARG A 307 0.27 25.01 -9.81
C ARG A 307 0.79 25.74 -8.58
N ASP A 308 0.01 25.75 -7.50
CA ASP A 308 0.23 26.65 -6.37
C ASP A 308 0.98 25.99 -5.21
N GLN A 309 1.00 24.66 -5.13
CA GLN A 309 1.58 23.91 -4.00
C GLN A 309 2.61 22.85 -4.43
N LEU A 310 2.17 21.79 -5.12
CA LEU A 310 3.03 20.64 -5.44
C LEU A 310 4.11 20.96 -6.47
N GLY A 311 3.76 21.61 -7.58
CA GLY A 311 4.67 21.92 -8.68
C GLY A 311 5.89 22.73 -8.25
N PRO A 312 5.71 23.85 -7.53
CA PRO A 312 6.83 24.60 -6.94
C PRO A 312 7.73 23.75 -6.05
N ALA A 313 7.15 22.89 -5.19
CA ALA A 313 7.94 21.99 -4.34
C ALA A 313 8.74 20.96 -5.18
N LEU A 314 8.12 20.32 -6.17
CA LEU A 314 8.83 19.35 -7.03
C LEU A 314 10.01 20.00 -7.79
N MET A 315 9.83 21.21 -8.33
CA MET A 315 10.89 21.95 -9.02
C MET A 315 12.04 22.32 -8.07
N GLU A 316 11.72 22.70 -6.83
CA GLU A 316 12.71 23.02 -5.81
C GLU A 316 13.49 21.78 -5.32
N LEU A 317 12.86 20.59 -5.22
CA LEU A 317 13.56 19.34 -4.95
C LEU A 317 14.64 19.03 -5.99
N ALA A 318 14.36 19.32 -7.26
CA ALA A 318 15.32 19.09 -8.34
C ALA A 318 16.59 19.96 -8.18
N LEU A 319 16.47 21.16 -7.60
CA LEU A 319 17.64 22.02 -7.31
C LEU A 319 18.56 21.40 -6.26
N PHE A 320 18.02 20.69 -5.25
CA PHE A 320 18.85 19.95 -4.29
C PHE A 320 19.69 18.89 -5.02
N TYR A 321 19.08 18.12 -5.91
CA TYR A 321 19.82 17.09 -6.65
C TYR A 321 20.84 17.67 -7.65
N GLU A 322 20.59 18.85 -8.24
CA GLU A 322 21.61 19.56 -9.04
C GLU A 322 22.86 19.88 -8.20
N ASP A 323 22.67 20.39 -6.98
CA ASP A 323 23.77 20.82 -6.10
C ASP A 323 24.44 19.64 -5.38
N PHE A 324 23.70 18.56 -5.12
CA PHE A 324 24.19 17.36 -4.46
C PHE A 324 24.99 16.45 -5.42
N LEU A 325 24.51 16.23 -6.64
CA LEU A 325 25.07 15.27 -7.60
C LEU A 325 26.22 15.84 -8.43
N THR A 326 27.25 16.35 -7.75
CA THR A 326 28.41 17.01 -8.38
C THR A 326 29.55 16.06 -8.73
N ARG A 327 29.59 14.86 -8.13
CA ARG A 327 30.65 13.86 -8.35
C ARG A 327 30.25 12.87 -9.43
N THR A 328 31.21 12.41 -10.21
CA THR A 328 31.01 11.35 -11.22
C THR A 328 31.97 10.19 -11.04
N ASP A 329 31.54 9.00 -11.45
CA ASP A 329 32.41 7.84 -11.57
C ASP A 329 33.27 7.89 -12.86
N SER A 330 34.10 6.87 -13.07
CA SER A 330 34.97 6.76 -14.25
C SER A 330 34.21 6.61 -15.57
N SER A 331 32.92 6.28 -15.53
CA SER A 331 32.03 6.20 -16.69
C SER A 331 31.24 7.49 -16.95
N GLY A 332 31.47 8.53 -16.13
CA GLY A 332 30.78 9.81 -16.23
C GLY A 332 29.37 9.83 -15.64
N LYS A 333 28.98 8.78 -14.89
CA LYS A 333 27.69 8.72 -14.18
C LYS A 333 27.80 9.47 -12.86
N VAL A 334 26.75 10.17 -12.47
CA VAL A 334 26.72 10.89 -11.17
C VAL A 334 26.71 9.89 -10.02
N VAL A 335 27.28 10.29 -8.87
CA VAL A 335 27.42 9.42 -7.70
C VAL A 335 26.69 10.02 -6.51
N PHE A 336 25.83 9.22 -5.88
CA PHE A 336 25.22 9.53 -4.60
C PHE A 336 26.24 9.22 -3.51
N VAL A 337 26.79 10.27 -2.88
CA VAL A 337 27.74 10.13 -1.77
C VAL A 337 27.71 11.39 -0.87
N PRO A 338 27.49 11.24 0.45
CA PRO A 338 27.12 10.00 1.11
C PRO A 338 25.74 9.52 0.65
N SER A 339 25.51 8.21 0.68
CA SER A 339 24.28 7.55 0.29
C SER A 339 23.86 6.57 1.38
N PHE A 340 22.59 6.18 1.42
CA PHE A 340 22.03 5.38 2.49
C PHE A 340 20.83 4.55 2.03
N SER A 341 20.71 3.33 2.53
CA SER A 341 19.50 2.51 2.39
C SER A 341 18.80 2.42 3.75
N MET A 342 17.49 2.69 3.82
CA MET A 342 16.74 2.83 5.08
C MET A 342 17.10 1.75 6.09
N GLU A 343 17.75 2.21 7.17
CA GLU A 343 18.23 1.46 8.33
C GLU A 343 19.07 0.20 8.03
N ASN A 344 19.68 0.13 6.84
CA ASN A 344 20.50 -1.01 6.44
C ASN A 344 21.93 -0.58 6.10
N ALA A 345 22.85 -1.54 6.17
CA ALA A 345 24.25 -1.35 5.81
C ALA A 345 24.69 -2.40 4.79
N PRO A 346 25.68 -2.10 3.94
CA PRO A 346 26.31 -3.13 3.12
C PRO A 346 26.99 -4.17 4.02
N GLY A 347 26.72 -5.45 3.77
CA GLY A 347 27.15 -6.55 4.65
C GLY A 347 28.66 -6.67 4.80
N ASN A 348 29.45 -6.17 3.84
CA ASN A 348 30.91 -6.17 3.88
C ASN A 348 31.52 -4.89 4.49
N THR A 349 30.71 -3.89 4.85
CA THR A 349 31.19 -2.66 5.50
C THR A 349 30.63 -2.49 6.92
N GLY A 350 29.39 -2.92 7.15
CA GLY A 350 28.68 -2.71 8.42
C GLY A 350 28.36 -1.24 8.74
N VAL A 351 28.58 -0.32 7.79
CA VAL A 351 28.32 1.12 7.96
C VAL A 351 27.11 1.53 7.14
N ALA A 352 26.17 2.22 7.79
CA ALA A 352 24.95 2.74 7.16
C ALA A 352 25.24 3.68 5.96
N LEU A 353 26.17 4.63 6.16
CA LEU A 353 26.59 5.55 5.11
C LEU A 353 27.44 4.82 4.07
N SER A 354 27.06 4.99 2.82
CA SER A 354 27.54 4.21 1.70
C SER A 354 27.56 5.04 0.40
N VAL A 355 27.63 4.38 -0.74
CA VAL A 355 27.62 4.97 -2.07
C VAL A 355 26.55 4.27 -2.92
N ASN A 356 25.74 5.05 -3.64
CA ASN A 356 24.75 4.55 -4.61
C ASN A 356 23.83 3.44 -4.05
N ALA A 357 23.15 3.70 -2.93
CA ALA A 357 21.98 2.94 -2.54
C ALA A 357 20.93 2.97 -3.67
N THR A 358 20.44 1.81 -4.08
CA THR A 358 19.52 1.66 -5.21
C THR A 358 18.23 2.46 -5.01
N GLY A 359 17.72 2.48 -3.77
CA GLY A 359 16.53 3.24 -3.40
C GLY A 359 16.70 4.76 -3.58
N GLU A 360 17.86 5.31 -3.25
CA GLU A 360 18.14 6.74 -3.45
C GLU A 360 18.32 7.12 -4.91
N ILE A 361 18.92 6.25 -5.72
CA ILE A 361 19.00 6.46 -7.16
C ILE A 361 17.57 6.53 -7.75
N MET A 362 16.68 5.62 -7.34
CA MET A 362 15.27 5.65 -7.74
C MET A 362 14.57 6.93 -7.28
N ALA A 363 14.75 7.33 -6.01
CA ALA A 363 14.16 8.56 -5.48
C ALA A 363 14.65 9.82 -6.22
N GLY A 364 15.95 9.92 -6.50
CA GLY A 364 16.53 11.04 -7.25
C GLY A 364 16.06 11.09 -8.71
N LYS A 365 15.99 9.93 -9.39
CA LYS A 365 15.41 9.84 -10.75
C LYS A 365 13.96 10.30 -10.74
N HIS A 366 13.17 9.81 -9.80
CA HIS A 366 11.76 10.17 -9.66
C HIS A 366 11.58 11.66 -9.39
N ALA A 367 12.37 12.25 -8.49
CA ALA A 367 12.32 13.68 -8.22
C ALA A 367 12.56 14.54 -9.47
N LEU A 368 13.59 14.20 -10.27
CA LEU A 368 13.87 14.91 -11.53
C LEU A 368 12.74 14.71 -12.56
N GLN A 369 12.22 13.49 -12.70
CA GLN A 369 11.11 13.19 -13.60
C GLN A 369 9.84 13.95 -13.21
N ALA A 370 9.52 14.00 -11.92
CA ALA A 370 8.38 14.71 -11.38
C ALA A 370 8.51 16.24 -11.59
N ALA A 371 9.71 16.80 -11.39
CA ALA A 371 10.00 18.21 -11.67
C ALA A 371 9.86 18.54 -13.16
N ILE A 372 10.41 17.69 -14.04
CA ILE A 372 10.28 17.84 -15.51
C ILE A 372 8.81 17.80 -15.90
N PHE A 373 8.04 16.84 -15.36
CA PHE A 373 6.62 16.71 -15.62
C PHE A 373 5.85 17.97 -15.20
N ALA A 374 6.06 18.45 -13.97
CA ALA A 374 5.40 19.64 -13.45
C ALA A 374 5.74 20.89 -14.28
N ALA A 375 7.02 21.16 -14.51
CA ALA A 375 7.48 22.31 -15.29
C ALA A 375 6.96 22.29 -16.74
N THR A 376 7.00 21.12 -17.39
CA THR A 376 6.46 20.96 -18.75
C THR A 376 4.96 21.20 -18.80
N THR A 377 4.22 20.65 -17.83
CA THR A 377 2.76 20.79 -17.73
C THR A 377 2.35 22.25 -17.51
N LEU A 378 3.09 22.97 -16.66
CA LEU A 378 2.83 24.37 -16.34
C LEU A 378 3.41 25.34 -17.38
N GLY A 379 4.23 24.86 -18.31
CA GLY A 379 4.90 25.71 -19.31
C GLY A 379 6.01 26.61 -18.75
N VAL A 380 6.59 26.28 -17.59
CA VAL A 380 7.62 27.07 -16.88
C VAL A 380 8.97 26.36 -16.84
N GLU A 381 10.02 27.02 -16.36
CA GLU A 381 11.35 26.42 -16.09
C GLU A 381 11.95 25.64 -17.28
N GLN A 382 11.80 26.12 -18.52
CA GLN A 382 12.28 25.40 -19.72
C GLN A 382 13.80 25.11 -19.68
N ASP A 383 14.58 26.06 -19.13
CA ASP A 383 16.00 25.88 -18.89
C ASP A 383 16.29 24.84 -17.79
N GLY A 384 15.47 24.82 -16.73
CA GLY A 384 15.49 23.79 -15.69
C GLY A 384 15.21 22.41 -16.29
N VAL A 385 14.13 22.26 -17.07
CA VAL A 385 13.78 21.03 -17.77
C VAL A 385 14.94 20.49 -18.61
N ARG A 386 15.65 21.37 -19.34
CA ARG A 386 16.83 20.99 -20.12
C ARG A 386 17.97 20.48 -19.24
N ARG A 387 18.28 21.15 -18.12
CA ARG A 387 19.31 20.70 -17.17
C ARG A 387 18.93 19.40 -16.47
N TRP A 388 17.70 19.26 -16.00
CA TRP A 388 17.22 18.07 -15.31
C TRP A 388 17.20 16.85 -16.22
N LYS A 389 16.82 17.00 -17.49
CA LYS A 389 16.94 15.92 -18.49
C LYS A 389 18.40 15.49 -18.70
N ALA A 390 19.33 16.46 -18.76
CA ALA A 390 20.75 16.15 -18.89
C ALA A 390 21.32 15.44 -17.65
N LEU A 391 20.87 15.82 -16.44
CA LEU A 391 21.25 15.15 -15.19
C LEU A 391 20.66 13.74 -15.11
N LEU A 392 19.38 13.56 -15.48
CA LEU A 392 18.70 12.27 -15.50
C LEU A 392 19.42 11.25 -16.40
N ALA A 393 19.96 11.69 -17.55
CA ALA A 393 20.75 10.83 -18.45
C ALA A 393 22.07 10.33 -17.83
N LYS A 394 22.59 11.02 -16.82
CA LYS A 394 23.82 10.66 -16.09
C LYS A 394 23.55 9.81 -14.85
N MET A 395 22.30 9.50 -14.52
CA MET A 395 21.98 8.69 -13.35
C MET A 395 22.59 7.27 -13.44
N PRO A 396 23.05 6.69 -12.31
CA PRO A 396 23.53 5.32 -12.25
C PRO A 396 22.50 4.29 -12.72
N SER A 397 22.99 3.18 -13.27
CA SER A 397 22.17 1.99 -13.54
C SER A 397 21.99 1.15 -12.27
N TYR A 398 20.90 0.40 -12.21
CA TYR A 398 20.70 -0.61 -11.18
C TYR A 398 21.52 -1.87 -11.46
N ARG A 399 21.90 -2.57 -10.39
CA ARG A 399 22.68 -3.80 -10.47
C ARG A 399 21.83 -5.00 -10.07
N THR A 400 22.05 -6.13 -10.73
CA THR A 400 21.64 -7.46 -10.24
C THR A 400 22.84 -8.07 -9.52
N ASN A 401 22.65 -8.51 -8.28
CA ASN A 401 23.74 -9.09 -7.49
C ASN A 401 24.00 -10.57 -7.86
N GLY A 402 24.96 -11.21 -7.18
CA GLY A 402 25.33 -12.60 -7.42
C GLY A 402 24.22 -13.63 -7.18
N ASP A 403 23.19 -13.28 -6.40
CA ASP A 403 22.04 -14.14 -6.09
C ASP A 403 20.87 -13.96 -7.07
N GLY A 404 21.05 -13.14 -8.11
CA GLY A 404 20.02 -12.79 -9.09
C GLY A 404 18.99 -11.78 -8.57
N ALA A 405 19.19 -11.22 -7.37
CA ALA A 405 18.32 -10.20 -6.78
C ALA A 405 18.68 -8.80 -7.30
N LEU A 406 17.69 -7.90 -7.30
CA LEU A 406 17.93 -6.47 -7.46
C LEU A 406 18.77 -6.01 -6.27
N ALA A 407 19.99 -5.54 -6.55
CA ALA A 407 20.92 -5.19 -5.50
C ALA A 407 20.40 -4.00 -4.69
N GLU A 408 20.54 -4.05 -3.37
CA GLU A 408 20.25 -2.90 -2.52
C GLU A 408 21.28 -1.79 -2.69
N TRP A 409 22.52 -2.20 -2.99
CA TRP A 409 23.64 -1.30 -3.30
C TRP A 409 24.04 -1.44 -4.76
N SER A 410 23.95 -0.34 -5.51
CA SER A 410 24.34 -0.30 -6.93
C SER A 410 25.84 -0.03 -7.12
N TRP A 411 26.58 0.38 -6.08
CA TRP A 411 28.03 0.57 -6.16
C TRP A 411 28.79 -0.78 -6.24
N PRO A 412 29.72 -0.95 -7.21
CA PRO A 412 30.56 -2.14 -7.31
C PRO A 412 31.28 -2.49 -6.00
N GLY A 413 31.27 -3.78 -5.63
CA GLY A 413 31.98 -4.29 -4.45
C GLY A 413 31.22 -4.19 -3.12
N LEU A 414 30.03 -3.58 -3.08
CA LEU A 414 29.15 -3.64 -1.90
C LEU A 414 28.25 -4.87 -1.94
N ASN A 415 28.08 -5.52 -0.79
CA ASN A 415 27.23 -6.71 -0.63
C ASN A 415 25.93 -6.35 0.07
N ASP A 416 24.84 -7.02 -0.31
CA ASP A 416 23.55 -6.84 0.35
C ASP A 416 23.50 -7.58 1.69
N GLN A 417 22.74 -7.02 2.63
CA GLN A 417 22.38 -7.66 3.89
C GLN A 417 20.88 -7.94 3.88
N TYR A 418 20.51 -9.21 3.70
CA TYR A 418 19.11 -9.58 3.44
C TYR A 418 18.23 -9.62 4.67
N ASP A 419 18.74 -9.96 5.86
CA ASP A 419 17.91 -9.98 7.07
C ASP A 419 17.70 -8.55 7.59
N HIS A 420 16.76 -7.86 6.95
CA HIS A 420 16.39 -6.49 7.26
C HIS A 420 14.95 -6.20 6.88
N ARG A 421 14.27 -5.40 7.71
CA ARG A 421 12.83 -5.16 7.61
C ARG A 421 12.40 -4.18 6.51
N HIS A 422 13.24 -3.22 6.12
CA HIS A 422 12.96 -2.31 5.01
C HIS A 422 13.25 -2.98 3.66
N VAL A 423 12.71 -2.44 2.56
CA VAL A 423 13.00 -2.88 1.18
C VAL A 423 13.12 -1.68 0.23
N GLN A 424 13.85 -0.63 0.63
CA GLN A 424 13.90 0.64 -0.11
C GLN A 424 14.38 0.51 -1.56
N HIS A 425 15.21 -0.49 -1.86
CA HIS A 425 15.63 -0.79 -3.23
C HIS A 425 14.49 -1.29 -4.14
N LEU A 426 13.28 -1.50 -3.59
CA LEU A 426 12.04 -1.74 -4.33
C LEU A 426 11.13 -0.49 -4.42
N TYR A 427 11.65 0.71 -4.11
CA TYR A 427 10.93 1.98 -4.24
C TYR A 427 10.35 2.17 -5.66
N GLY A 428 11.09 1.72 -6.68
CA GLY A 428 10.65 1.70 -8.07
C GLY A 428 9.43 0.83 -8.35
N ALA A 429 9.17 -0.20 -7.52
CA ALA A 429 7.97 -1.04 -7.61
C ALA A 429 6.82 -0.46 -6.79
N TRP A 430 7.06 -0.10 -5.52
CA TRP A 430 6.10 0.65 -4.71
C TRP A 430 6.84 1.74 -3.90
N PRO A 431 6.37 2.99 -3.93
CA PRO A 431 5.07 3.42 -4.46
C PRO A 431 5.09 3.82 -5.95
N LEU A 432 6.26 3.79 -6.60
CA LEU A 432 6.40 4.19 -8.01
C LEU A 432 5.84 3.15 -9.01
N HIS A 433 6.05 3.41 -10.30
CA HIS A 433 5.65 2.55 -11.40
C HIS A 433 6.84 2.13 -12.29
N GLU A 434 8.07 2.47 -11.88
CA GLU A 434 9.28 2.24 -12.68
C GLU A 434 9.54 0.75 -12.91
N ILE A 435 9.25 -0.09 -11.92
CA ILE A 435 9.39 -1.55 -12.03
C ILE A 435 8.03 -2.14 -12.38
N ASN A 436 7.80 -2.37 -13.66
CA ASN A 436 6.57 -2.96 -14.18
C ASN A 436 6.81 -4.02 -15.28
N PRO A 437 5.84 -4.93 -15.48
CA PRO A 437 5.90 -5.99 -16.49
C PRO A 437 6.10 -5.54 -17.93
N GLU A 438 5.44 -4.44 -18.31
CA GLU A 438 5.38 -3.97 -19.69
C GLU A 438 6.70 -3.36 -20.15
N GLU A 439 7.36 -2.62 -19.27
CA GLU A 439 8.49 -1.77 -19.62
C GLU A 439 9.82 -2.31 -19.07
N THR A 440 9.78 -3.00 -17.93
CA THR A 440 11.00 -3.44 -17.21
C THR A 440 10.91 -4.88 -16.67
N PRO A 441 10.55 -5.89 -17.50
CA PRO A 441 10.33 -7.25 -17.03
C PRO A 441 11.55 -7.89 -16.33
N ASN A 442 12.78 -7.47 -16.69
CA ASN A 442 13.98 -7.91 -15.95
C ASN A 442 14.01 -7.40 -14.51
N LEU A 443 13.65 -6.12 -14.28
CA LEU A 443 13.61 -5.55 -12.93
C LEU A 443 12.50 -6.19 -12.09
N VAL A 444 11.37 -6.57 -12.71
CA VAL A 444 10.32 -7.34 -12.03
C VAL A 444 10.87 -8.67 -11.51
N ARG A 445 11.59 -9.42 -12.35
CA ARG A 445 12.20 -10.69 -11.95
C ARG A 445 13.21 -10.51 -10.81
N THR A 446 14.14 -9.57 -10.95
CA THR A 446 15.18 -9.36 -9.93
C THR A 446 14.59 -8.78 -8.64
N GLY A 447 13.52 -7.98 -8.73
CA GLY A 447 12.77 -7.47 -7.59
C GLY A 447 11.99 -8.56 -6.84
N LEU A 448 11.34 -9.48 -7.57
CA LEU A 448 10.73 -10.67 -6.97
C LEU A 448 11.77 -11.53 -6.26
N ARG A 449 12.94 -11.73 -6.88
CA ARG A 449 14.05 -12.43 -6.24
C ARG A 449 14.52 -11.72 -4.97
N ALA A 450 14.61 -10.38 -4.97
CA ALA A 450 14.93 -9.60 -3.78
C ALA A 450 13.90 -9.80 -2.65
N LEU A 451 12.60 -9.85 -2.96
CA LEU A 451 11.54 -10.18 -1.98
C LEU A 451 11.57 -11.64 -1.51
N GLU A 452 12.16 -12.55 -2.29
CA GLU A 452 12.32 -13.95 -1.92
C GLU A 452 13.44 -14.15 -0.90
N VAL A 453 14.57 -13.49 -1.11
CA VAL A 453 15.75 -13.64 -0.25
C VAL A 453 15.72 -12.71 0.98
N ARG A 454 14.87 -11.68 1.00
CA ARG A 454 14.75 -10.76 2.14
C ARG A 454 14.26 -11.48 3.40
N GLY A 455 14.96 -11.26 4.51
CA GLY A 455 14.53 -11.68 5.84
C GLY A 455 13.47 -10.76 6.44
N ASP A 456 13.00 -11.14 7.63
CA ASP A 456 11.94 -10.47 8.38
C ASP A 456 12.49 -9.92 9.70
N GLN A 457 13.69 -9.31 9.72
CA GLN A 457 14.31 -8.73 10.92
C GLN A 457 13.25 -8.14 11.86
N ASN A 458 13.19 -8.64 13.10
CA ASN A 458 12.24 -8.29 14.17
C ASN A 458 10.73 -8.53 13.93
N ILE A 459 10.35 -9.09 12.78
CA ILE A 459 8.97 -9.46 12.40
C ILE A 459 8.02 -8.26 12.54
N SER A 460 8.50 -7.06 12.21
CA SER A 460 7.70 -5.84 12.28
C SER A 460 6.58 -5.79 11.24
N ALA A 461 5.47 -5.17 11.64
CA ALA A 461 4.32 -4.96 10.79
C ALA A 461 4.68 -4.10 9.57
N HIS A 462 5.37 -2.97 9.76
CA HIS A 462 5.77 -2.09 8.65
C HIS A 462 6.61 -2.81 7.58
N GLY A 463 7.57 -3.65 7.99
CA GLY A 463 8.38 -4.42 7.05
C GLY A 463 7.53 -5.37 6.20
N SER A 464 6.58 -6.05 6.85
CA SER A 464 5.63 -6.94 6.16
C SER A 464 4.75 -6.15 5.18
N LEU A 465 4.26 -4.97 5.56
CA LEU A 465 3.43 -4.12 4.70
C LEU A 465 4.20 -3.62 3.47
N HIS A 466 5.45 -3.16 3.63
CA HIS A 466 6.29 -2.77 2.50
C HIS A 466 6.47 -3.93 1.50
N ARG A 467 6.76 -5.14 2.00
CA ARG A 467 6.88 -6.33 1.16
C ARG A 467 5.56 -6.70 0.49
N ALA A 468 4.42 -6.52 1.17
CA ALA A 468 3.10 -6.75 0.59
C ALA A 468 2.80 -5.78 -0.55
N LEU A 469 3.07 -4.48 -0.37
CA LEU A 469 2.86 -3.44 -1.39
C LEU A 469 3.80 -3.60 -2.59
N ALA A 470 5.08 -3.89 -2.35
CA ALA A 470 6.01 -4.24 -3.41
C ALA A 470 5.57 -5.51 -4.13
N GLY A 471 5.12 -6.54 -3.41
CA GLY A 471 4.55 -7.77 -3.99
C GLY A 471 3.31 -7.50 -4.85
N ALA A 472 2.42 -6.62 -4.40
CA ALA A 472 1.24 -6.21 -5.17
C ALA A 472 1.64 -5.55 -6.51
N ARG A 473 2.63 -4.64 -6.47
CA ARG A 473 3.14 -3.96 -7.67
C ARG A 473 3.95 -4.86 -8.60
N LEU A 474 4.61 -5.87 -8.04
CA LEU A 474 5.27 -6.95 -8.78
C LEU A 474 4.31 -8.09 -9.18
N LYS A 475 2.99 -7.91 -9.02
CA LYS A 475 1.93 -8.82 -9.46
C LYS A 475 1.96 -10.20 -8.77
N ASP A 476 2.43 -10.26 -7.53
CA ASP A 476 2.53 -11.48 -6.72
C ASP A 476 1.54 -11.48 -5.55
N GLY A 477 0.36 -12.06 -5.79
CA GLY A 477 -0.67 -12.19 -4.76
C GLY A 477 -0.33 -13.17 -3.62
N GLY A 478 0.63 -14.07 -3.84
CA GLY A 478 1.15 -14.94 -2.78
C GLY A 478 1.94 -14.14 -1.76
N LYS A 479 2.84 -13.28 -2.24
CA LYS A 479 3.61 -12.35 -1.38
C LYS A 479 2.71 -11.37 -0.62
N VAL A 480 1.62 -10.90 -1.24
CA VAL A 480 0.60 -10.09 -0.54
C VAL A 480 0.01 -10.89 0.62
N TYR A 481 -0.49 -12.11 0.35
CA TYR A 481 -1.11 -12.95 1.36
C TYR A 481 -0.17 -13.31 2.52
N ASP A 482 1.04 -13.76 2.20
CA ASP A 482 1.99 -14.19 3.21
C ASP A 482 2.40 -13.06 4.14
N ASN A 483 2.60 -11.85 3.63
CA ASN A 483 2.96 -10.72 4.47
C ASN A 483 1.77 -10.18 5.29
N LEU A 484 0.54 -10.21 4.77
CA LEU A 484 -0.65 -9.93 5.59
C LEU A 484 -0.81 -10.96 6.71
N ARG A 485 -0.55 -12.24 6.41
CA ARG A 485 -0.61 -13.33 7.39
C ARG A 485 0.46 -13.21 8.47
N LYS A 486 1.65 -12.67 8.16
CA LYS A 486 2.68 -12.37 9.17
C LYS A 486 2.20 -11.37 10.23
N ILE A 487 1.20 -10.53 9.92
CA ILE A 487 0.62 -9.59 10.90
C ILE A 487 -0.57 -10.26 11.60
N ILE A 488 -1.58 -10.65 10.82
CA ILE A 488 -2.86 -11.14 11.33
C ILE A 488 -2.69 -12.48 12.08
N GLY A 489 -1.79 -13.35 11.59
CA GLY A 489 -1.49 -14.65 12.19
C GLY A 489 -0.51 -14.61 13.37
N ASN A 490 0.21 -13.51 13.61
CA ASN A 490 1.17 -13.40 14.72
C ASN A 490 0.65 -12.63 15.95
N ASN A 491 -0.68 -12.60 16.12
CA ASN A 491 -1.34 -11.95 17.26
C ASN A 491 -0.95 -10.46 17.38
N MET A 492 -1.07 -9.72 16.28
CA MET A 492 -0.74 -8.28 16.20
C MET A 492 -1.99 -7.40 16.10
N VAL A 493 -3.17 -7.94 16.42
CA VAL A 493 -4.46 -7.25 16.31
C VAL A 493 -5.11 -7.17 17.70
N PHE A 494 -5.25 -5.97 18.22
CA PHE A 494 -5.94 -5.70 19.48
C PHE A 494 -7.45 -5.87 19.33
N ARG A 495 -8.17 -6.05 20.45
CA ARG A 495 -9.64 -6.08 20.47
C ARG A 495 -10.30 -4.78 19.95
N SER A 496 -9.56 -3.67 19.99
CA SER A 496 -9.97 -2.39 19.40
C SER A 496 -9.84 -2.35 17.87
N LEU A 497 -9.33 -3.42 17.24
CA LEU A 497 -8.92 -3.50 15.84
C LEU A 497 -7.74 -2.59 15.47
N MET A 498 -7.11 -1.93 16.45
CA MET A 498 -5.77 -1.39 16.28
C MET A 498 -4.75 -2.53 16.19
N THR A 499 -3.57 -2.23 15.67
CA THR A 499 -2.47 -3.18 15.53
C THR A 499 -1.33 -2.92 16.51
N SER A 500 -0.42 -3.88 16.59
CA SER A 500 0.89 -3.71 17.20
C SER A 500 1.98 -3.72 16.15
N HIS A 501 3.11 -3.07 16.43
CA HIS A 501 4.26 -3.04 15.54
C HIS A 501 4.97 -4.40 15.50
N ASN A 502 5.00 -5.15 16.61
CA ASN A 502 5.63 -6.46 16.71
C ASN A 502 4.65 -7.56 17.16
N PRO A 503 4.97 -8.85 16.96
CA PRO A 503 4.16 -9.98 17.37
C PRO A 503 3.73 -9.94 18.83
N ASN A 504 2.60 -10.60 19.13
CA ASN A 504 2.06 -10.74 20.48
C ASN A 504 1.67 -9.42 21.15
N LEU A 505 1.05 -8.52 20.36
CA LEU A 505 0.55 -7.22 20.83
C LEU A 505 1.66 -6.30 21.36
N ASP A 506 2.89 -6.49 20.90
CA ASP A 506 4.05 -5.73 21.35
C ASP A 506 4.19 -4.42 20.57
N ILE A 507 4.19 -3.32 21.33
CA ILE A 507 4.18 -1.92 20.87
C ILE A 507 2.91 -1.55 20.09
N TYR A 508 2.01 -0.78 20.70
CA TYR A 508 0.79 -0.28 20.05
C TYR A 508 1.14 0.63 18.87
N ASN A 509 0.62 0.36 17.66
CA ASN A 509 0.94 1.13 16.46
C ASN A 509 -0.18 1.09 15.41
N ALA A 510 -0.39 2.20 14.70
CA ALA A 510 -1.43 2.38 13.71
C ALA A 510 -1.00 2.05 12.27
N ASP A 511 0.29 1.83 12.03
CA ASP A 511 0.85 1.52 10.71
C ASP A 511 0.09 0.41 9.97
N ALA A 512 -0.03 -0.78 10.56
CA ALA A 512 -0.72 -1.89 9.93
C ALA A 512 -2.24 -1.68 9.86
N ALA A 513 -2.85 -1.17 10.92
CA ALA A 513 -4.28 -0.88 10.92
C ALA A 513 -4.67 0.05 9.76
N ASN A 514 -3.90 1.11 9.51
CA ASN A 514 -4.18 2.06 8.43
C ASN A 514 -3.74 1.55 7.04
N ALA A 515 -2.66 0.77 6.96
CA ALA A 515 -2.10 0.34 5.67
C ALA A 515 -2.78 -0.90 5.05
N ILE A 516 -3.33 -1.83 5.85
CA ILE A 516 -3.97 -3.06 5.35
C ILE A 516 -5.04 -2.77 4.28
N PRO A 517 -5.94 -1.79 4.45
CA PRO A 517 -6.87 -1.40 3.39
C PRO A 517 -6.18 -1.01 2.07
N GLY A 518 -5.09 -0.22 2.15
CA GLY A 518 -4.31 0.20 0.98
C GLY A 518 -3.61 -0.97 0.29
N VAL A 519 -3.05 -1.92 1.05
CA VAL A 519 -2.47 -3.16 0.52
C VAL A 519 -3.51 -3.95 -0.29
N LEU A 520 -4.73 -4.08 0.24
CA LEU A 520 -5.82 -4.78 -0.45
C LEU A 520 -6.28 -4.01 -1.69
N GLY A 521 -6.36 -2.67 -1.62
CA GLY A 521 -6.64 -1.82 -2.76
C GLY A 521 -5.65 -2.04 -3.91
N GLU A 522 -4.35 -1.96 -3.64
CA GLU A 522 -3.27 -2.19 -4.62
C GLU A 522 -3.23 -3.62 -5.17
N ALA A 523 -3.56 -4.62 -4.33
CA ALA A 523 -3.60 -6.02 -4.77
C ALA A 523 -4.78 -6.32 -5.70
N LEU A 524 -5.90 -5.64 -5.51
CA LEU A 524 -7.15 -5.83 -6.26
C LEU A 524 -7.26 -4.92 -7.48
N LEU A 525 -6.63 -3.74 -7.47
CA LEU A 525 -6.64 -2.80 -8.59
C LEU A 525 -5.28 -2.09 -8.70
N TYR A 526 -4.68 -2.15 -9.89
CA TYR A 526 -3.51 -1.34 -10.22
C TYR A 526 -3.86 -0.35 -11.33
N SER A 527 -3.31 0.86 -11.24
CA SER A 527 -3.50 1.90 -12.25
C SER A 527 -2.29 2.82 -12.36
N ARG A 528 -2.08 3.34 -13.56
CA ARG A 528 -1.24 4.51 -13.89
C ARG A 528 -1.92 5.24 -15.06
N PRO A 529 -1.58 6.51 -15.37
CA PRO A 529 -2.18 7.19 -16.51
C PRO A 529 -2.17 6.32 -17.79
N GLY A 530 -3.36 6.07 -18.37
CA GLY A 530 -3.54 5.22 -19.56
C GLY A 530 -3.62 3.70 -19.32
N VAL A 531 -3.51 3.21 -18.07
CA VAL A 531 -3.55 1.77 -17.75
C VAL A 531 -4.46 1.50 -16.56
N LEU A 532 -5.33 0.50 -16.72
CA LEU A 532 -6.19 -0.03 -15.65
C LEU A 532 -6.05 -1.55 -15.60
N GLU A 533 -5.53 -2.10 -14.50
CA GLU A 533 -5.29 -3.52 -14.35
C GLU A 533 -6.16 -4.10 -13.23
N LEU A 534 -7.00 -5.08 -13.59
CA LEU A 534 -7.93 -5.73 -12.67
C LEU A 534 -7.26 -6.94 -12.01
N LEU A 535 -7.34 -7.01 -10.68
CA LEU A 535 -6.85 -8.12 -9.86
C LEU A 535 -5.37 -8.46 -10.11
N PRO A 536 -4.47 -7.46 -10.18
CA PRO A 536 -3.06 -7.63 -10.55
C PRO A 536 -2.32 -8.64 -9.66
N ALA A 537 -2.66 -8.65 -8.36
CA ALA A 537 -2.01 -9.48 -7.34
C ALA A 537 -3.03 -10.07 -6.37
N LEU A 538 -4.18 -10.54 -6.87
CA LEU A 538 -5.22 -11.18 -6.04
C LEU A 538 -4.66 -12.42 -5.32
N PRO A 539 -4.63 -12.45 -3.97
CA PRO A 539 -4.34 -13.65 -3.20
C PRO A 539 -5.22 -14.83 -3.60
N GLY A 540 -4.64 -16.03 -3.71
CA GLY A 540 -5.36 -17.23 -4.16
C GLY A 540 -6.52 -17.65 -3.27
N GLN A 541 -6.49 -17.25 -1.99
CA GLN A 541 -7.51 -17.54 -0.98
C GLN A 541 -8.76 -16.66 -1.13
N LEU A 542 -8.64 -15.50 -1.79
CA LEU A 542 -9.76 -14.58 -2.04
C LEU A 542 -10.46 -15.01 -3.33
N THR A 543 -11.17 -16.13 -3.30
CA THR A 543 -11.72 -16.78 -4.49
C THR A 543 -12.95 -16.08 -5.06
N LYS A 544 -13.65 -15.29 -4.25
CA LYS A 544 -14.83 -14.52 -4.62
C LYS A 544 -14.93 -13.28 -3.75
N GLY A 545 -15.34 -12.17 -4.33
CA GLY A 545 -15.54 -10.95 -3.58
C GLY A 545 -15.89 -9.73 -4.43
N THR A 546 -16.05 -8.61 -3.75
CA THR A 546 -16.29 -7.29 -4.33
C THR A 546 -15.59 -6.22 -3.50
N ILE A 547 -14.96 -5.26 -4.16
CA ILE A 547 -14.46 -4.02 -3.56
C ILE A 547 -15.13 -2.82 -4.23
N THR A 548 -15.47 -1.79 -3.48
CA THR A 548 -16.15 -0.58 -4.01
C THR A 548 -15.34 0.69 -3.79
N GLY A 549 -15.66 1.75 -4.55
CA GLY A 549 -15.17 3.12 -4.30
C GLY A 549 -13.67 3.34 -4.44
N LEU A 550 -13.03 2.70 -5.43
CA LEU A 550 -11.60 2.87 -5.68
C LEU A 550 -11.34 4.03 -6.65
N ARG A 551 -10.29 4.79 -6.39
CA ARG A 551 -9.75 5.81 -7.30
C ARG A 551 -8.55 5.24 -8.06
N ALA A 552 -8.66 5.21 -9.38
CA ALA A 552 -7.57 4.85 -10.27
C ALA A 552 -6.86 6.11 -10.80
N ARG A 553 -5.53 6.05 -10.85
CA ARG A 553 -4.68 7.07 -11.47
C ARG A 553 -5.07 7.24 -12.93
N GLY A 554 -5.06 8.48 -13.41
CA GLY A 554 -5.70 8.83 -14.68
C GLY A 554 -7.17 9.24 -14.53
N ARG A 555 -7.61 9.61 -13.31
CA ARG A 555 -8.94 10.18 -13.05
C ARG A 555 -10.09 9.23 -13.41
N ILE A 556 -9.98 7.97 -12.98
CA ILE A 556 -11.04 6.97 -13.14
C ILE A 556 -11.57 6.58 -11.77
N HIS A 557 -12.88 6.68 -11.58
CA HIS A 557 -13.57 6.14 -10.42
C HIS A 557 -14.04 4.72 -10.73
N VAL A 558 -13.54 3.73 -9.99
CA VAL A 558 -14.00 2.34 -10.01
C VAL A 558 -14.97 2.14 -8.84
N HIS A 559 -16.25 2.31 -9.12
CA HIS A 559 -17.26 2.29 -8.07
C HIS A 559 -17.48 0.86 -7.53
N SER A 560 -17.29 -0.16 -8.37
CA SER A 560 -17.28 -1.56 -7.95
C SER A 560 -16.33 -2.39 -8.81
N LEU A 561 -15.65 -3.35 -8.19
CA LEU A 561 -14.89 -4.41 -8.82
C LEU A 561 -15.24 -5.73 -8.12
N SER A 562 -15.92 -6.62 -8.84
CA SER A 562 -16.35 -7.93 -8.35
C SER A 562 -15.61 -9.03 -9.09
N TRP A 563 -15.35 -10.14 -8.40
CA TRP A 563 -14.74 -11.32 -8.98
C TRP A 563 -15.32 -12.61 -8.44
N ASP A 564 -15.34 -13.62 -9.28
CA ASP A 564 -15.67 -15.00 -8.93
C ASP A 564 -14.74 -15.92 -9.73
N LEU A 565 -13.73 -16.49 -9.07
CA LEU A 565 -12.73 -17.34 -9.71
C LEU A 565 -13.31 -18.68 -10.15
N ALA A 566 -14.38 -19.16 -9.51
CA ALA A 566 -15.06 -20.39 -9.91
C ALA A 566 -15.88 -20.16 -11.19
N ALA A 567 -16.64 -19.07 -11.23
CA ALA A 567 -17.38 -18.63 -12.43
C ALA A 567 -16.46 -18.02 -13.51
N ARG A 568 -15.22 -17.69 -13.16
CA ARG A 568 -14.20 -17.08 -14.04
C ARG A 568 -14.66 -15.73 -14.57
N THR A 569 -15.27 -14.93 -13.71
CA THR A 569 -15.77 -13.61 -14.07
C THR A 569 -15.10 -12.55 -13.23
N VAL A 570 -14.83 -11.42 -13.88
CA VAL A 570 -14.48 -10.17 -13.22
C VAL A 570 -15.38 -9.10 -13.82
N SER A 571 -16.08 -8.34 -12.99
CA SER A 571 -16.86 -7.19 -13.43
C SER A 571 -16.40 -5.93 -12.74
N ALA A 572 -16.32 -4.84 -13.48
CA ALA A 572 -16.01 -3.53 -12.95
C ALA A 572 -17.03 -2.52 -13.46
N SER A 573 -17.48 -1.62 -12.58
CA SER A 573 -18.29 -0.48 -12.97
C SER A 573 -17.49 0.79 -12.75
N ILE A 574 -17.22 1.53 -13.83
CA ILE A 574 -16.25 2.63 -13.85
C ILE A 574 -16.83 3.92 -14.43
N THR A 575 -16.25 5.05 -14.07
CA THR A 575 -16.49 6.37 -14.68
C THR A 575 -15.14 7.05 -14.85
N SER A 576 -14.92 7.72 -15.99
CA SER A 576 -13.74 8.55 -16.22
C SER A 576 -14.12 10.03 -16.11
N ASP A 577 -13.28 10.86 -15.49
CA ASP A 577 -13.54 12.32 -15.44
C ASP A 577 -13.10 13.05 -16.71
N ILE A 578 -12.42 12.36 -17.62
CA ILE A 578 -11.91 12.88 -18.90
C ILE A 578 -12.20 11.91 -20.05
N ASP A 579 -12.19 12.41 -21.27
CA ASP A 579 -12.13 11.55 -22.45
C ASP A 579 -10.73 10.92 -22.51
N GLN A 580 -10.67 9.58 -22.53
CA GLN A 580 -9.39 8.86 -22.61
C GLN A 580 -9.56 7.44 -23.13
N THR A 581 -8.49 6.92 -23.73
CA THR A 581 -8.37 5.48 -24.01
C THR A 581 -7.42 4.87 -22.99
N VAL A 582 -7.86 3.80 -22.34
CA VAL A 582 -7.06 3.06 -21.36
C VAL A 582 -6.80 1.63 -21.82
N THR A 583 -5.61 1.14 -21.50
CA THR A 583 -5.28 -0.28 -21.63
C THR A 583 -5.82 -1.02 -20.41
N LEU A 584 -6.92 -1.76 -20.60
CA LEU A 584 -7.48 -2.66 -19.61
C LEU A 584 -6.67 -3.97 -19.59
N ILE A 585 -6.10 -4.35 -18.45
CA ILE A 585 -5.26 -5.53 -18.28
C ILE A 585 -5.89 -6.50 -17.28
N SER A 586 -5.80 -7.80 -17.56
CA SER A 586 -6.09 -8.88 -16.62
C SER A 586 -5.01 -9.94 -16.79
N ARG A 587 -4.13 -10.07 -15.79
CA ARG A 587 -3.04 -11.05 -15.85
C ARG A 587 -3.55 -12.46 -15.93
N ARG A 588 -4.73 -12.74 -15.39
CA ARG A 588 -5.41 -14.06 -15.48
C ARG A 588 -5.94 -14.36 -16.89
N GLY A 589 -5.65 -13.51 -17.89
CA GLY A 589 -6.05 -13.63 -19.28
C GLY A 589 -7.51 -13.26 -19.52
N MET A 590 -7.83 -12.90 -20.76
CA MET A 590 -9.19 -12.49 -21.16
C MET A 590 -9.67 -13.33 -22.35
N THR A 591 -10.76 -14.05 -22.17
CA THR A 591 -11.45 -14.76 -23.27
C THR A 591 -12.43 -13.86 -24.00
N SER A 592 -13.18 -13.04 -23.26
CA SER A 592 -14.07 -12.02 -23.79
C SER A 592 -14.13 -10.82 -22.84
N VAL A 593 -14.49 -9.67 -23.41
CA VAL A 593 -14.81 -8.45 -22.66
C VAL A 593 -16.13 -7.93 -23.21
N THR A 594 -17.13 -7.79 -22.34
CA THR A 594 -18.44 -7.24 -22.64
C THR A 594 -18.56 -5.88 -21.97
N THR A 595 -18.88 -4.84 -22.73
CA THR A 595 -18.99 -3.47 -22.23
C THR A 595 -19.80 -2.60 -23.20
N THR A 596 -20.30 -1.46 -22.71
CA THR A 596 -20.95 -0.42 -23.52
C THR A 596 -19.96 0.53 -24.18
N ALA A 597 -18.72 0.60 -23.69
CA ALA A 597 -17.67 1.44 -24.26
C ALA A 597 -17.01 0.78 -25.48
N PRO A 598 -16.52 1.55 -26.46
CA PRO A 598 -15.75 1.02 -27.57
C PRO A 598 -14.52 0.24 -27.08
N VAL A 599 -14.34 -0.99 -27.58
CA VAL A 599 -13.24 -1.89 -27.22
C VAL A 599 -12.47 -2.35 -28.46
N ALA A 600 -11.14 -2.36 -28.38
CA ALA A 600 -10.25 -2.85 -29.43
C ALA A 600 -9.17 -3.81 -28.88
N PRO A 601 -8.56 -4.66 -29.73
CA PRO A 601 -7.39 -5.43 -29.35
C PRO A 601 -6.25 -4.55 -28.82
N SER A 602 -5.51 -5.04 -27.83
CA SER A 602 -4.33 -4.35 -27.31
C SER A 602 -3.05 -4.90 -27.93
N PRO A 603 -2.03 -4.06 -28.20
CA PRO A 603 -0.69 -4.51 -28.58
C PRO A 603 -0.01 -5.41 -27.53
N LEU A 604 -0.45 -5.36 -26.26
CA LEU A 604 0.06 -6.24 -25.21
C LEU A 604 -0.41 -7.70 -25.39
N GLY A 605 -1.34 -7.96 -26.29
CA GLY A 605 -1.83 -9.30 -26.60
C GLY A 605 -3.12 -9.68 -25.88
N PRO A 606 -3.46 -10.98 -25.82
CA PRO A 606 -4.81 -11.45 -25.48
C PRO A 606 -5.25 -11.18 -24.04
N HIS A 607 -4.31 -10.85 -23.15
CA HIS A 607 -4.58 -10.53 -21.75
C HIS A 607 -4.96 -9.05 -21.51
N ALA A 608 -5.04 -8.24 -22.58
CA ALA A 608 -5.39 -6.83 -22.49
C ALA A 608 -6.33 -6.35 -23.62
N ARG A 609 -7.06 -5.26 -23.40
CA ARG A 609 -7.90 -4.56 -24.40
C ARG A 609 -7.70 -3.05 -24.29
N GLN A 610 -7.88 -2.33 -25.40
CA GLN A 610 -8.00 -0.87 -25.39
C GLN A 610 -9.47 -0.51 -25.19
N LEU A 611 -9.77 0.28 -24.16
CA LEU A 611 -11.12 0.72 -23.79
C LEU A 611 -11.21 2.24 -23.91
N THR A 612 -12.13 2.75 -24.73
CA THR A 612 -12.31 4.20 -24.90
C THR A 612 -13.43 4.70 -23.98
N LEU A 613 -13.08 5.55 -23.03
CA LEU A 613 -13.96 6.10 -22.01
C LEU A 613 -14.30 7.55 -22.34
N ALA A 614 -15.59 7.87 -22.36
CA ALA A 614 -16.07 9.25 -22.43
C ALA A 614 -16.20 9.84 -21.02
N ALA A 615 -15.88 11.12 -20.89
CA ALA A 615 -15.96 11.85 -19.63
C ALA A 615 -17.37 11.78 -19.01
N GLY A 616 -17.45 11.50 -17.72
CA GLY A 616 -18.69 11.43 -16.94
C GLY A 616 -19.58 10.23 -17.23
N GLN A 617 -19.28 9.41 -18.24
CA GLN A 617 -20.12 8.26 -18.59
C GLN A 617 -19.81 7.06 -17.69
N ARG A 618 -20.86 6.45 -17.13
CA ARG A 618 -20.79 5.15 -16.46
C ARG A 618 -20.61 4.04 -17.48
N VAL A 619 -19.58 3.22 -17.28
CA VAL A 619 -19.24 2.07 -18.12
C VAL A 619 -19.16 0.82 -17.26
N ASP A 620 -19.97 -0.18 -17.60
CA ASP A 620 -19.85 -1.51 -17.02
C ASP A 620 -18.96 -2.38 -17.92
N VAL A 621 -18.01 -3.08 -17.31
CA VAL A 621 -17.04 -3.95 -17.98
C VAL A 621 -17.15 -5.32 -17.34
N SER A 622 -17.43 -6.35 -18.13
CA SER A 622 -17.39 -7.75 -17.70
C SER A 622 -16.32 -8.50 -18.49
N VAL A 623 -15.36 -9.07 -17.78
CA VAL A 623 -14.25 -9.86 -18.32
C VAL A 623 -14.47 -11.32 -17.97
N SER A 624 -14.53 -12.18 -18.98
CA SER A 624 -14.45 -13.63 -18.80
C SER A 624 -12.99 -14.04 -18.76
N LEU A 625 -12.53 -14.51 -17.60
CA LEU A 625 -11.13 -14.85 -17.38
C LEU A 625 -10.72 -16.07 -18.20
N GLN A 626 -9.48 -16.03 -18.69
CA GLN A 626 -8.90 -17.19 -19.34
C GLN A 626 -8.80 -18.32 -18.33
N SER A 627 -9.38 -19.44 -18.76
CA SER A 627 -9.51 -20.61 -17.93
C SER A 627 -9.68 -21.81 -18.83
N GLY A 628 -8.98 -22.87 -18.49
CA GLY A 628 -8.96 -24.05 -19.31
C GLY A 628 -7.70 -24.83 -19.08
N TRP A 629 -7.86 -26.11 -19.28
CA TRP A 629 -6.74 -26.98 -19.52
C TRP A 629 -6.41 -26.87 -20.99
N PHE A 630 -5.14 -26.75 -21.31
CA PHE A 630 -4.66 -26.66 -22.67
C PHE A 630 -3.86 -27.91 -22.99
N ARG A 631 -4.08 -28.44 -24.18
CA ARG A 631 -3.12 -29.32 -24.83
C ARG A 631 -2.19 -28.46 -25.64
N LEU A 632 -0.90 -28.72 -25.51
CA LEU A 632 0.13 -28.15 -26.37
C LEU A 632 0.43 -29.17 -27.45
N VAL A 633 -0.03 -28.91 -28.67
CA VAL A 633 0.06 -29.86 -29.79
C VAL A 633 1.20 -29.47 -30.71
N ASN A 634 2.19 -30.33 -30.86
CA ASN A 634 3.36 -30.04 -31.70
C ASN A 634 2.95 -29.95 -33.18
N ARG A 635 3.42 -28.90 -33.88
CA ARG A 635 3.09 -28.64 -35.28
C ARG A 635 3.59 -29.75 -36.22
N ASN A 636 4.78 -30.31 -35.95
CA ASN A 636 5.40 -31.31 -36.81
C ASN A 636 4.72 -32.69 -36.70
N SER A 637 4.31 -33.10 -35.50
CA SER A 637 3.80 -34.45 -35.23
C SER A 637 2.28 -34.54 -35.01
N GLY A 638 1.62 -33.44 -34.66
CA GLY A 638 0.22 -33.42 -34.22
C GLY A 638 -0.02 -34.03 -32.83
N LYS A 639 1.04 -34.30 -32.06
CA LYS A 639 0.98 -34.95 -30.74
C LYS A 639 1.05 -33.95 -29.59
N ALA A 640 0.48 -34.32 -28.45
CA ALA A 640 0.39 -33.45 -27.28
C ALA A 640 1.64 -33.55 -26.40
N LEU A 641 1.99 -32.45 -25.75
CA LEU A 641 2.95 -32.41 -24.64
C LEU A 641 2.40 -33.19 -23.45
N ASP A 642 3.15 -34.19 -22.98
CA ASP A 642 2.68 -35.22 -22.06
C ASP A 642 3.70 -35.47 -20.95
N VAL A 643 3.23 -35.59 -19.70
CA VAL A 643 4.05 -36.11 -18.61
C VAL A 643 4.02 -37.64 -18.62
N SER A 644 5.17 -38.25 -18.90
CA SER A 644 5.31 -39.68 -19.14
C SER A 644 4.67 -40.52 -18.03
N GLY A 645 3.77 -41.42 -18.43
CA GLY A 645 3.09 -42.36 -17.54
C GLY A 645 2.13 -41.72 -16.54
N ALA A 646 1.72 -40.47 -16.76
CA ALA A 646 0.91 -39.69 -15.82
C ALA A 646 1.49 -39.66 -14.39
N SER A 647 2.82 -39.74 -14.27
CA SER A 647 3.50 -39.70 -12.98
C SER A 647 3.21 -38.40 -12.26
N THR A 648 2.98 -38.44 -10.94
CA THR A 648 2.87 -37.26 -10.07
C THR A 648 4.19 -36.93 -9.37
N ALA A 649 5.26 -37.68 -9.64
CA ALA A 649 6.57 -37.47 -9.02
C ALA A 649 7.31 -36.29 -9.64
N GLU A 650 8.08 -35.59 -8.81
CA GLU A 650 9.07 -34.61 -9.26
C GLU A 650 10.16 -35.27 -10.12
N GLY A 651 10.61 -34.57 -11.15
CA GLY A 651 11.60 -35.09 -12.10
C GLY A 651 11.02 -36.02 -13.17
N ALA A 652 9.70 -36.28 -13.17
CA ALA A 652 9.09 -37.07 -14.23
C ALA A 652 9.29 -36.41 -15.59
N LYS A 653 9.65 -37.23 -16.58
CA LYS A 653 10.07 -36.80 -17.91
C LYS A 653 8.89 -36.33 -18.75
N VAL A 654 9.11 -35.27 -19.51
CA VAL A 654 8.15 -34.74 -20.48
C VAL A 654 8.47 -35.28 -21.87
N ILE A 655 7.43 -35.76 -22.54
CA ILE A 655 7.46 -36.40 -23.85
C ILE A 655 6.37 -35.80 -24.73
N GLN A 656 6.32 -36.18 -26.01
CA GLN A 656 5.09 -36.07 -26.78
C GLN A 656 4.37 -37.42 -26.84
N TRP A 657 3.04 -37.36 -26.91
CA TRP A 657 2.20 -38.55 -27.06
C TRP A 657 0.92 -38.24 -27.85
N THR A 658 0.39 -39.24 -28.55
CA THR A 658 -0.91 -39.19 -29.21
C THR A 658 -1.98 -38.70 -28.23
N SER A 659 -2.79 -37.72 -28.63
CA SER A 659 -3.70 -37.13 -27.66
C SER A 659 -4.81 -38.10 -27.25
N SER A 660 -4.88 -38.41 -25.96
CA SER A 660 -5.88 -39.31 -25.35
C SER A 660 -6.94 -38.56 -24.55
N GLY A 661 -6.75 -37.25 -24.33
CA GLY A 661 -7.59 -36.45 -23.42
C GLY A 661 -7.26 -36.64 -21.94
N SER A 662 -6.22 -37.40 -21.60
CA SER A 662 -5.78 -37.64 -20.22
C SER A 662 -5.29 -36.36 -19.53
N ALA A 663 -5.41 -36.30 -18.20
CA ALA A 663 -5.03 -35.11 -17.41
C ALA A 663 -3.51 -34.80 -17.45
N ASN A 664 -2.65 -35.78 -17.71
CA ASN A 664 -1.20 -35.56 -17.87
C ASN A 664 -0.80 -34.91 -19.20
N GLN A 665 -1.76 -34.71 -20.12
CA GLN A 665 -1.60 -33.95 -21.37
C GLN A 665 -2.20 -32.55 -21.29
N GLN A 666 -2.70 -32.17 -20.11
CA GLN A 666 -3.50 -30.99 -19.89
C GLN A 666 -2.74 -30.04 -18.98
N TRP A 667 -2.49 -28.83 -19.49
CA TRP A 667 -1.65 -27.84 -18.85
C TRP A 667 -2.44 -26.57 -18.58
N GLN A 668 -2.27 -26.01 -17.39
CA GLN A 668 -2.73 -24.67 -17.07
C GLN A 668 -1.59 -23.69 -17.31
N LEU A 669 -1.84 -22.67 -18.13
CA LEU A 669 -0.91 -21.55 -18.27
C LEU A 669 -1.17 -20.58 -17.10
N LEU A 670 -0.21 -20.49 -16.21
CA LEU A 670 -0.18 -19.62 -15.05
C LEU A 670 0.70 -18.41 -15.37
N PRO A 671 0.11 -17.27 -15.77
CA PRO A 671 0.86 -16.10 -16.20
C PRO A 671 1.71 -15.56 -15.05
N ASN A 672 2.95 -15.21 -15.36
CA ASN A 672 3.88 -14.56 -14.46
C ASN A 672 3.83 -13.05 -14.65
N ALA A 673 4.33 -12.34 -13.64
CA ALA A 673 4.43 -10.90 -13.66
C ALA A 673 5.29 -10.39 -14.83
N ASP A 674 6.37 -11.06 -15.22
CA ASP A 674 7.27 -10.60 -16.29
C ASP A 674 6.76 -10.87 -17.73
N GLY A 675 5.48 -11.24 -17.87
CA GLY A 675 4.86 -11.61 -19.15
C GLY A 675 5.14 -13.04 -19.61
N SER A 676 5.95 -13.81 -18.88
CA SER A 676 6.09 -15.26 -19.10
C SER A 676 4.92 -16.04 -18.48
N SER A 677 4.94 -17.37 -18.55
CA SER A 677 3.98 -18.24 -17.90
C SER A 677 4.67 -19.47 -17.30
N ARG A 678 4.18 -19.92 -16.14
CA ARG A 678 4.40 -21.27 -15.64
C ARG A 678 3.36 -22.19 -16.28
N LEU A 679 3.73 -23.44 -16.56
CA LEU A 679 2.81 -24.43 -17.12
C LEU A 679 2.62 -25.54 -16.09
N SER A 680 1.45 -25.59 -15.44
CA SER A 680 1.12 -26.59 -14.42
C SER A 680 0.36 -27.77 -15.04
N ALA A 681 0.82 -29.00 -14.82
CA ALA A 681 0.14 -30.19 -15.30
C ALA A 681 -1.10 -30.51 -14.45
N ARG A 682 -2.23 -30.83 -15.08
CA ARG A 682 -3.52 -31.02 -14.39
C ARG A 682 -3.52 -32.12 -13.34
N HIS A 683 -2.84 -33.22 -13.62
CA HIS A 683 -2.90 -34.42 -12.79
C HIS A 683 -1.98 -34.34 -11.56
N SER A 684 -0.91 -33.55 -11.62
CA SER A 684 0.11 -33.47 -10.57
C SER A 684 0.18 -32.11 -9.88
N GLY A 685 -0.25 -31.04 -10.55
CA GLY A 685 -0.02 -29.66 -10.13
C GLY A 685 1.42 -29.16 -10.34
N LEU A 686 2.35 -30.04 -10.72
CA LEU A 686 3.77 -29.72 -10.92
C LEU A 686 3.99 -28.92 -12.22
N LEU A 687 5.08 -28.17 -12.25
CA LEU A 687 5.38 -27.24 -13.34
C LEU A 687 6.36 -27.82 -14.36
N LEU A 688 6.14 -27.53 -15.64
CA LEU A 688 7.10 -27.75 -16.71
C LEU A 688 8.41 -27.00 -16.41
N SER A 689 9.51 -27.72 -16.39
CA SER A 689 10.82 -27.23 -15.98
C SER A 689 11.89 -27.53 -17.03
N GLY A 690 12.67 -26.52 -17.37
CA GLY A 690 13.86 -26.60 -18.21
C GLY A 690 15.13 -26.92 -17.40
N GLY A 691 16.05 -27.66 -18.02
CA GLY A 691 17.40 -27.88 -17.49
C GLY A 691 18.41 -26.84 -18.02
N THR A 692 19.65 -26.92 -17.53
CA THR A 692 20.79 -26.10 -17.99
C THR A 692 21.69 -26.81 -18.99
N VAL A 693 21.44 -28.09 -19.26
CA VAL A 693 22.19 -28.91 -20.23
C VAL A 693 21.47 -28.87 -21.57
N GLN A 694 22.16 -28.46 -22.63
CA GLN A 694 21.59 -28.41 -23.98
C GLN A 694 21.15 -29.81 -24.42
N GLY A 695 19.93 -29.92 -24.94
CA GLY A 695 19.34 -31.22 -25.29
C GLY A 695 18.91 -32.05 -24.07
N GLY A 696 19.01 -31.51 -22.87
CA GLY A 696 18.43 -32.10 -21.67
C GLY A 696 16.91 -32.20 -21.80
N GLN A 697 16.36 -33.36 -21.45
CA GLN A 697 14.92 -33.59 -21.47
C GLN A 697 14.23 -32.74 -20.40
N LEU A 698 13.11 -32.12 -20.77
CA LEU A 698 12.26 -31.36 -19.87
C LEU A 698 11.59 -32.30 -18.85
N GLU A 699 11.29 -31.75 -17.68
CA GLU A 699 10.71 -32.47 -16.56
C GLU A 699 9.56 -31.68 -15.95
N GLN A 700 8.71 -32.33 -15.15
CA GLN A 700 7.87 -31.61 -14.19
C GLN A 700 8.55 -31.53 -12.82
N ARG A 701 8.43 -30.40 -12.10
CA ARG A 701 8.97 -30.21 -10.75
C ARG A 701 8.05 -29.36 -9.89
N ALA A 702 8.22 -29.41 -8.57
CA ALA A 702 7.53 -28.49 -7.65
C ALA A 702 7.90 -27.04 -7.99
N ASP A 703 6.99 -26.12 -7.75
CA ASP A 703 7.23 -24.69 -8.00
C ASP A 703 8.30 -24.17 -7.06
N THR A 704 9.45 -23.79 -7.61
CA THR A 704 10.57 -23.20 -6.86
C THR A 704 10.65 -21.69 -7.07
N GLY A 705 9.70 -21.08 -7.79
CA GLY A 705 9.80 -19.69 -8.24
C GLY A 705 10.95 -19.42 -9.22
N GLY A 706 11.61 -20.46 -9.72
CA GLY A 706 12.80 -20.34 -10.56
C GLY A 706 12.48 -20.01 -12.02
N ASP A 707 13.32 -19.18 -12.64
CA ASP A 707 13.22 -18.80 -14.06
C ASP A 707 13.38 -19.98 -15.04
N ASN A 708 13.86 -21.14 -14.59
CA ASN A 708 13.82 -22.38 -15.35
C ASN A 708 12.42 -22.98 -15.51
N GLN A 709 11.43 -22.54 -14.73
CA GLN A 709 10.03 -22.98 -14.81
C GLN A 709 9.15 -21.96 -15.53
N TRP A 710 9.75 -20.87 -16.02
CA TRP A 710 9.06 -19.76 -16.66
C TRP A 710 9.27 -19.84 -18.17
N TRP A 711 8.19 -19.70 -18.92
CA TRP A 711 8.15 -19.91 -20.36
C TRP A 711 7.49 -18.71 -21.05
N LYS A 712 8.21 -18.06 -21.95
CA LYS A 712 7.61 -17.08 -22.86
C LYS A 712 6.83 -17.81 -23.94
N VAL A 713 5.59 -17.41 -24.14
CA VAL A 713 4.73 -17.88 -25.23
C VAL A 713 4.87 -16.89 -26.38
N VAL A 714 5.71 -17.21 -27.37
CA VAL A 714 6.06 -16.30 -28.48
C VAL A 714 5.30 -16.74 -29.73
N ASP A 715 4.65 -15.82 -30.44
CA ASP A 715 3.94 -16.14 -31.68
C ASP A 715 4.90 -16.71 -32.74
N ALA A 716 4.52 -17.83 -33.35
CA ALA A 716 5.23 -18.48 -34.44
C ALA A 716 4.47 -18.36 -35.78
N GLY A 717 3.35 -17.63 -35.80
CA GLY A 717 2.49 -17.45 -36.96
C GLY A 717 1.54 -18.63 -37.22
N GLY A 718 0.41 -18.35 -37.87
CA GLY A 718 -0.56 -19.38 -38.26
C GLY A 718 -1.26 -20.09 -37.09
N GLY A 719 -1.33 -19.44 -35.92
CA GLY A 719 -1.95 -20.01 -34.71
C GLY A 719 -1.03 -20.91 -33.89
N TYR A 720 0.27 -20.94 -34.18
CA TYR A 720 1.28 -21.67 -33.44
C TYR A 720 2.13 -20.71 -32.59
N VAL A 721 2.74 -21.25 -31.53
CA VAL A 721 3.62 -20.54 -30.61
C VAL A 721 4.90 -21.31 -30.35
N HIS A 722 5.92 -20.60 -29.90
CA HIS A 722 7.10 -21.16 -29.28
C HIS A 722 7.00 -21.06 -27.76
N LEU A 723 7.40 -22.12 -27.06
CA LEU A 723 7.61 -22.09 -25.62
C LEU A 723 9.10 -21.90 -25.34
N VAL A 724 9.48 -20.68 -24.97
CA VAL A 724 10.89 -20.30 -24.78
C VAL A 724 11.19 -20.18 -23.28
N ASN A 725 12.07 -21.02 -22.78
CA ASN A 725 12.48 -21.03 -21.38
C ASN A 725 13.18 -19.71 -21.02
N VAL A 726 12.77 -19.07 -19.92
CA VAL A 726 13.29 -17.75 -19.54
C VAL A 726 14.76 -17.82 -19.12
N ARG A 727 15.18 -18.89 -18.41
CA ARG A 727 16.58 -19.05 -17.96
C ARG A 727 17.56 -19.19 -19.12
N THR A 728 17.26 -20.08 -20.07
CA THR A 728 18.24 -20.48 -21.10
C THR A 728 17.99 -19.85 -22.47
N GLY A 729 16.79 -19.30 -22.72
CA GLY A 729 16.36 -18.89 -24.05
C GLY A 729 16.09 -20.05 -25.01
N TRP A 730 16.12 -21.30 -24.53
CA TRP A 730 15.87 -22.49 -25.33
C TRP A 730 14.39 -22.81 -25.47
N TYR A 731 14.06 -23.48 -26.57
CA TYR A 731 12.71 -23.82 -26.99
C TYR A 731 12.37 -25.22 -26.48
N ALA A 732 11.12 -25.45 -26.11
CA ALA A 732 10.59 -26.79 -25.95
C ALA A 732 10.57 -27.46 -27.34
N ASP A 733 11.49 -28.40 -27.55
CA ASP A 733 11.79 -29.03 -28.83
C ASP A 733 11.51 -30.53 -28.75
N VAL A 734 10.80 -31.09 -29.73
CA VAL A 734 10.69 -32.55 -29.85
C VAL A 734 11.96 -33.09 -30.50
N ASP A 735 12.72 -33.87 -29.71
CA ASP A 735 14.06 -34.36 -30.06
C ASP A 735 14.09 -35.06 -31.44
N GLY A 736 15.06 -34.66 -32.26
CA GLY A 736 15.25 -35.16 -33.62
C GLY A 736 14.06 -34.93 -34.57
N SER A 737 13.13 -34.02 -34.27
CA SER A 737 11.86 -33.86 -35.01
C SER A 737 11.05 -35.15 -35.11
N SER A 738 11.21 -36.06 -34.14
CA SER A 738 10.51 -37.35 -34.13
C SER A 738 9.00 -37.16 -34.14
N LYS A 739 8.28 -38.10 -34.79
CA LYS A 739 6.81 -38.16 -34.78
C LYS A 739 6.27 -39.33 -33.96
N ALA A 740 7.16 -40.08 -33.29
CA ALA A 740 6.80 -41.23 -32.47
C ALA A 740 6.24 -40.81 -31.10
N ASP A 741 5.36 -41.65 -30.56
CA ASP A 741 4.94 -41.58 -29.16
C ASP A 741 6.13 -41.87 -28.24
N GLY A 742 6.25 -41.12 -27.14
CA GLY A 742 7.36 -41.27 -26.20
C GLY A 742 8.63 -40.51 -26.60
N ALA A 743 8.63 -39.80 -27.75
CA ALA A 743 9.75 -38.96 -28.10
C ALA A 743 9.95 -37.85 -27.06
N LYS A 744 11.22 -37.61 -26.70
CA LYS A 744 11.61 -36.67 -25.66
C LYS A 744 11.28 -35.24 -26.08
N VAL A 745 10.79 -34.45 -25.14
CA VAL A 745 10.79 -32.99 -25.30
C VAL A 745 11.98 -32.45 -24.53
N ILE A 746 12.86 -31.73 -25.23
CA ILE A 746 14.15 -31.25 -24.74
C ILE A 746 14.19 -29.73 -24.79
N GLY A 747 15.13 -29.11 -24.06
CA GLY A 747 15.49 -27.72 -24.27
C GLY A 747 16.53 -27.59 -25.38
N TRP A 748 16.19 -26.90 -26.49
CA TRP A 748 17.11 -26.70 -27.62
C TRP A 748 17.13 -25.24 -28.11
N PRO A 749 18.28 -24.70 -28.57
CA PRO A 749 18.31 -23.39 -29.24
C PRO A 749 17.36 -23.31 -30.43
N ALA A 750 16.94 -22.09 -30.80
CA ALA A 750 16.09 -21.89 -31.97
C ALA A 750 16.72 -22.53 -33.22
N ASN A 751 15.97 -23.39 -33.91
CA ASN A 751 16.43 -24.05 -35.14
C ASN A 751 15.52 -23.76 -36.35
N GLY A 752 14.40 -23.05 -36.14
CA GLY A 752 13.47 -22.66 -37.20
C GLY A 752 12.60 -23.81 -37.73
N VAL A 753 12.65 -24.99 -37.11
CA VAL A 753 11.96 -26.19 -37.56
C VAL A 753 10.63 -26.36 -36.80
N ALA A 754 9.64 -26.99 -37.43
CA ALA A 754 8.27 -27.10 -36.90
C ALA A 754 8.16 -27.95 -35.60
N ASN A 755 9.19 -28.71 -35.23
CA ASN A 755 9.23 -29.48 -33.99
C ASN A 755 9.40 -28.58 -32.74
N GLN A 756 9.70 -27.28 -32.90
CA GLN A 756 9.71 -26.27 -31.83
C GLN A 756 8.44 -25.43 -31.74
N GLN A 757 7.43 -25.74 -32.56
CA GLN A 757 6.18 -24.98 -32.68
C GLN A 757 5.02 -25.78 -32.11
N TRP A 758 4.22 -25.14 -31.27
CA TRP A 758 3.13 -25.75 -30.52
C TRP A 758 1.84 -24.99 -30.76
N GLN A 759 0.73 -25.69 -30.90
CA GLN A 759 -0.60 -25.10 -30.90
C GLN A 759 -1.18 -25.21 -29.48
N ILE A 760 -1.66 -24.10 -28.93
CA ILE A 760 -2.38 -24.09 -27.66
C ILE A 760 -3.85 -24.41 -27.94
N VAL A 761 -4.26 -25.65 -27.68
CA VAL A 761 -5.62 -26.13 -27.93
C VAL A 761 -6.36 -26.25 -26.62
N ARG A 762 -7.49 -25.55 -26.47
CA ARG A 762 -8.35 -25.63 -25.28
C ARG A 762 -8.98 -27.03 -25.15
N VAL A 763 -9.10 -27.52 -23.92
CA VAL A 763 -9.70 -28.80 -23.54
C VAL A 763 -10.92 -28.60 -22.65
#